data_AF-A0AAY4ABD6-F1
#
_entry.id   AF-A0AAY4ABD6-F1
#
_cell.length_a   1.000
_cell.length_b   1.000
_cell.length_c   1.000
_cell.angle_alpha   90.00
_cell.angle_beta   90.00
_cell.angle_gamma   90.00
#
_symmetry.space_group_name_H-M   'P 1'
#
loop_
_entity.id
_entity.type
_entity.pdbx_description
1 polymer ?
#
loop_
_entity_poly.entity_id
_entity_poly.type
_entity_poly.pdbx_seq_one_letter_code
_entity_poly.pdbx_strand_id
1 'polypeptide(L)'
;MHWITGLALFATLGATSGESQLREDANPHADMHKVAAETLDFGFVPSVVYETHAYYEPGAIGILFHMVHAFLYAVQPNPFPKDLIVKVIQQNMGGIKVEEYKKVWPYIAVCTIYYELGFIVLALLGMFFVLLVPLVGLFFCLCRCCENCGGEMHQRQRKNADCQRAFYTTMLIATSCFISTGVLVAYVANHNISAQVRSTKRLVNTNIRDLKSFANYTPAQIDYLTAQYTVAKNRVLSNLENIGPLLGDRIHKQLEKEVVPALDNALRMTGAKVESAIKAMRETKEALENVSTALEMLQDATGRLQSSLSNERSSLSNTLNDPACTNGAVAHTCNTIRGTLGQLGLSGNFHGLPDVSPQLANVDNVLKTDLSNIVQKVPAVKGMLDRVGGEIVGFTKMFPVEPALVNFTRFLTEGQKKIEAFYPQIDQMDFYRWIGCVVVCCMVVLILAFNFLGLLCGICGYDKHASPTNRGCLSNTGGNLLMAGVGFSFIFSWVLMGVVLATFVAGGNIEKLVCEPLANRELFKIIDTPYIVHPTKKNFLPGMLFQDPNLDLTIGSMYRDCHENSGLYSALQLETKFNFNKFINTTVYNPSLAKMFDSVKVDLQNIVLLEQEGRDSLLNFANTGLGDIDYQAYMTEVNKGVTMTDLLSFANELEAQADQLPRGALANALKGHASSIRQIHKDQVLPMEQAMSTLSSSIRLLQRTSTELPTKVTNVLSAIDATEYLIANNASHVIKQETDKYVQSVVGYFTQYTEWVKHSLKSEVAQCKPISNIVDSLEIVGCSFIVDSVVREPGGCSGRELTQPGILHHRPDTENILTETRAHTLHRWTQRMFSMSKY
;
A
#
# COMPACT_ATOMS: atom_id res chain seq x y z
N MET A 1 -25.54 40.85 -52.17
CA MET A 1 -26.62 39.87 -51.89
C MET A 1 -26.23 38.62 -52.67
N HIS A 2 -25.44 37.68 -52.15
CA HIS A 2 -25.62 36.85 -50.97
C HIS A 2 -24.29 36.66 -50.23
N TRP A 3 -24.20 37.18 -49.01
CA TRP A 3 -23.10 37.02 -48.06
C TRP A 3 -23.68 36.66 -46.67
N ILE A 4 -24.75 35.83 -46.64
CA ILE A 4 -25.51 35.49 -45.43
C ILE A 4 -26.01 34.03 -45.48
N THR A 5 -25.18 33.07 -45.89
CA THR A 5 -25.53 31.64 -45.85
C THR A 5 -24.33 30.75 -45.52
N GLY A 6 -23.51 31.17 -44.54
CA GLY A 6 -22.42 30.34 -43.99
C GLY A 6 -22.19 30.50 -42.49
N LEU A 7 -22.96 31.38 -41.83
CA LEU A 7 -22.77 31.78 -40.43
C LEU A 7 -23.85 31.19 -39.50
N ALA A 8 -24.52 30.11 -39.92
CA ALA A 8 -25.64 29.49 -39.20
C ALA A 8 -25.46 27.98 -38.96
N LEU A 9 -24.21 27.51 -38.80
CA LEU A 9 -23.90 26.14 -38.39
C LEU A 9 -22.92 26.07 -37.20
N PHE A 10 -22.71 27.18 -36.48
CA PHE A 10 -21.81 27.27 -35.33
C PHE A 10 -22.51 27.41 -33.96
N ALA A 11 -23.81 27.12 -33.88
CA ALA A 11 -24.55 27.23 -32.63
C ALA A 11 -25.63 26.15 -32.53
N THR A 12 -25.23 24.93 -32.12
CA THR A 12 -26.01 23.98 -31.29
C THR A 12 -25.27 22.65 -31.23
N LEU A 13 -24.48 22.44 -30.16
CA LEU A 13 -24.32 21.15 -29.45
C LEU A 13 -23.30 21.37 -28.32
N GLY A 14 -23.79 21.94 -27.22
CA GLY A 14 -23.13 21.87 -25.94
C GLY A 14 -23.49 20.57 -25.23
N ALA A 15 -22.50 20.08 -24.47
CA ALA A 15 -22.62 19.17 -23.32
C ALA A 15 -23.18 17.77 -23.56
N THR A 16 -22.31 16.76 -23.53
CA THR A 16 -22.18 15.81 -22.40
C THR A 16 -21.15 14.74 -22.78
N SER A 17 -20.05 14.65 -22.04
CA SER A 17 -19.20 13.45 -21.99
C SER A 17 -18.47 13.48 -20.66
N GLY A 18 -19.09 12.86 -19.65
CA GLY A 18 -18.51 12.72 -18.32
C GLY A 18 -17.26 11.84 -18.35
N GLU A 19 -16.32 12.20 -17.48
CA GLU A 19 -15.13 11.42 -17.15
C GLU A 19 -15.51 10.01 -16.68
N SER A 20 -15.15 9.01 -17.47
CA SER A 20 -15.11 7.62 -17.01
C SER A 20 -13.76 7.36 -16.35
N GLN A 21 -13.69 7.57 -15.04
CA GLN A 21 -12.64 7.00 -14.19
C GLN A 21 -12.71 5.47 -14.30
N LEU A 22 -11.69 4.85 -14.90
CA LEU A 22 -11.47 3.42 -14.79
C LEU A 22 -11.08 3.11 -13.34
N ARG A 23 -12.07 2.66 -12.58
CA ARG A 23 -11.92 2.07 -11.25
C ARG A 23 -11.48 0.62 -11.48
N GLU A 24 -10.24 0.31 -11.11
CA GLU A 24 -9.74 -1.06 -11.06
C GLU A 24 -10.50 -1.79 -9.93
N ASP A 25 -11.42 -2.68 -10.32
CA ASP A 25 -12.16 -3.54 -9.39
C ASP A 25 -11.20 -4.57 -8.77
N ALA A 26 -10.68 -4.24 -7.59
CA ALA A 26 -10.02 -5.20 -6.72
C ALA A 26 -11.06 -6.17 -6.12
N ASN A 27 -10.83 -7.45 -6.35
CA ASN A 27 -11.63 -8.59 -5.90
C ASN A 27 -11.91 -8.56 -4.37
N PRO A 28 -13.15 -8.42 -3.87
CA PRO A 28 -13.43 -8.15 -2.45
C PRO A 28 -13.38 -9.37 -1.50
N HIS A 29 -12.94 -10.54 -1.95
CA HIS A 29 -13.12 -11.79 -1.17
C HIS A 29 -11.86 -12.37 -0.51
N ALA A 30 -10.75 -11.63 -0.45
CA ALA A 30 -9.52 -12.11 0.20
C ALA A 30 -9.07 -11.36 1.48
N ASP A 31 -9.67 -10.21 1.84
CA ASP A 31 -9.12 -9.34 2.91
C ASP A 31 -9.92 -9.31 4.23
N MET A 32 -10.87 -10.22 4.43
CA MET A 32 -11.74 -10.16 5.62
C MET A 32 -11.14 -10.74 6.91
N HIS A 33 -9.82 -10.60 7.14
CA HIS A 33 -9.20 -10.89 8.45
C HIS A 33 -7.90 -10.10 8.73
N LYS A 34 -7.71 -8.90 8.17
CA LYS A 34 -6.71 -7.96 8.70
C LYS A 34 -7.40 -6.93 9.57
N VAL A 35 -7.04 -6.89 10.85
CA VAL A 35 -7.41 -5.76 11.72
C VAL A 35 -6.73 -4.52 11.13
N ALA A 36 -7.52 -3.63 10.54
CA ALA A 36 -6.99 -2.40 9.96
C ALA A 36 -6.44 -1.53 11.08
N ALA A 37 -5.12 -1.29 11.05
CA ALA A 37 -4.50 -0.27 11.89
C ALA A 37 -5.11 1.09 11.55
N GLU A 38 -5.23 1.97 12.54
CA GLU A 38 -5.67 3.35 12.33
C GLU A 38 -4.81 4.03 11.24
N THR A 39 -5.45 4.79 10.36
CA THR A 39 -4.77 5.44 9.23
C THR A 39 -3.91 6.59 9.72
N LEU A 40 -2.61 6.54 9.45
CA LEU A 40 -1.69 7.63 9.77
C LEU A 40 -1.77 8.75 8.72
N ASP A 41 -1.81 10.00 9.18
CA ASP A 41 -1.67 11.18 8.32
C ASP A 41 -0.19 11.62 8.32
N PHE A 42 0.43 11.59 7.14
CA PHE A 42 1.81 12.02 6.91
C PHE A 42 1.88 13.42 6.26
N GLY A 43 0.73 14.07 6.05
CA GLY A 43 0.61 15.34 5.34
C GLY A 43 0.95 15.25 3.85
N PHE A 44 1.02 16.41 3.20
CA PHE A 44 1.32 16.53 1.77
C PHE A 44 2.80 16.84 1.55
N VAL A 45 3.41 16.16 0.58
CA VAL A 45 4.78 16.49 0.15
C VAL A 45 4.80 17.93 -0.38
N PRO A 46 5.78 18.78 0.01
CA PRO A 46 5.89 20.14 -0.50
C PRO A 46 5.97 20.15 -2.02
N SER A 47 4.96 20.72 -2.69
CA SER A 47 4.89 20.75 -4.15
C SER A 47 5.60 21.98 -4.74
N VAL A 48 6.12 21.83 -5.95
CA VAL A 48 6.73 22.92 -6.72
C VAL A 48 5.86 23.19 -7.92
N VAL A 49 5.43 24.44 -8.07
CA VAL A 49 4.72 24.88 -9.27
C VAL A 49 5.76 25.37 -10.27
N TYR A 50 5.84 24.68 -11.40
CA TYR A 50 6.73 25.06 -12.51
C TYR A 50 6.07 26.14 -13.39
N GLU A 51 6.85 27.11 -13.84
CA GLU A 51 6.36 28.26 -14.62
C GLU A 51 6.23 27.95 -16.13
N THR A 52 6.98 26.96 -16.64
CA THR A 52 7.03 26.68 -18.07
C THR A 52 5.81 25.91 -18.53
N HIS A 53 5.10 26.49 -19.50
CA HIS A 53 4.08 25.82 -20.29
C HIS A 53 4.59 25.67 -21.72
N ALA A 54 5.07 24.47 -22.05
CA ALA A 54 5.53 24.13 -23.39
C ALA A 54 4.33 23.81 -24.29
N TYR A 55 3.55 24.84 -24.62
CA TYR A 55 2.41 24.77 -25.53
C TYR A 55 2.45 25.95 -26.50
N TYR A 56 2.27 25.66 -27.79
CA TYR A 56 2.22 26.67 -28.84
C TYR A 56 0.97 26.49 -29.69
N GLU A 57 0.20 27.56 -29.82
CA GLU A 57 -0.91 27.63 -30.74
C GLU A 57 -0.59 28.67 -31.83
N PRO A 58 -0.49 28.26 -33.11
CA PRO A 58 -0.07 29.15 -34.19
C PRO A 58 -1.14 30.17 -34.61
N GLY A 59 -2.33 30.16 -34.02
CA GLY A 59 -3.42 31.09 -34.35
C GLY A 59 -3.74 31.11 -35.85
N ALA A 60 -3.99 32.29 -36.42
CA ALA A 60 -4.35 32.46 -37.83
C ALA A 60 -3.23 32.04 -38.82
N ILE A 61 -1.96 32.05 -38.40
CA ILE A 61 -0.85 31.60 -39.27
C ILE A 61 -0.85 30.07 -39.44
N GLY A 62 -1.53 29.33 -38.54
CA GLY A 62 -1.62 27.88 -38.56
C GLY A 62 -2.27 27.29 -39.81
N ILE A 63 -3.23 27.99 -40.44
CA ILE A 63 -3.85 27.56 -41.71
C ILE A 63 -2.78 27.31 -42.79
N LEU A 64 -1.73 28.11 -42.76
CA LEU A 64 -0.70 28.10 -43.77
C LEU A 64 0.39 27.07 -43.44
N PHE A 65 0.61 26.77 -42.16
CA PHE A 65 1.42 25.62 -41.74
C PHE A 65 0.77 24.32 -42.21
N HIS A 66 -0.54 24.17 -42.03
CA HIS A 66 -1.28 23.02 -42.57
C HIS A 66 -1.15 22.85 -44.09
N MET A 67 -1.20 23.95 -44.86
CA MET A 67 -1.00 23.91 -46.31
C MET A 67 0.41 23.41 -46.68
N VAL A 68 1.44 23.87 -45.95
CA VAL A 68 2.83 23.45 -46.16
C VAL A 68 3.03 21.99 -45.79
N HIS A 69 2.54 21.54 -44.64
CA HIS A 69 2.63 20.12 -44.28
C HIS A 69 1.93 19.24 -45.31
N ALA A 70 0.73 19.64 -45.79
CA ALA A 70 0.02 18.91 -46.84
C ALA A 70 0.83 18.81 -48.14
N PHE A 71 1.50 19.90 -48.54
CA PHE A 71 2.41 19.87 -49.68
C PHE A 71 3.61 18.96 -49.44
N LEU A 72 4.27 19.05 -48.28
CA LEU A 72 5.38 18.18 -47.93
C LEU A 72 4.98 16.69 -47.85
N TYR A 73 3.76 16.36 -47.42
CA TYR A 73 3.23 15.00 -47.48
C TYR A 73 2.99 14.52 -48.92
N ALA A 74 2.64 15.43 -49.84
CA ALA A 74 2.53 15.09 -51.26
C ALA A 74 3.92 14.87 -51.90
N VAL A 75 4.93 15.65 -51.50
CA VAL A 75 6.32 15.52 -51.96
C VAL A 75 6.98 14.27 -51.39
N GLN A 76 6.80 14.03 -50.10
CA GLN A 76 7.34 12.89 -49.37
C GLN A 76 6.22 12.19 -48.58
N PRO A 77 5.56 11.19 -49.19
CA PRO A 77 4.51 10.43 -48.51
C PRO A 77 5.05 9.27 -47.66
N ASN A 78 6.34 8.93 -47.81
CA ASN A 78 6.91 7.77 -47.15
C ASN A 78 7.12 8.02 -45.63
N PRO A 79 6.87 7.01 -44.78
CA PRO A 79 7.09 7.14 -43.34
C PRO A 79 8.59 7.23 -43.00
N PHE A 80 8.88 7.71 -41.80
CA PHE A 80 10.25 7.89 -41.30
C PHE A 80 11.08 6.59 -41.42
N PRO A 81 12.24 6.60 -42.12
CA PRO A 81 12.98 5.39 -42.45
C PRO A 81 13.93 4.98 -41.30
N LYS A 82 13.36 4.56 -40.17
CA LYS A 82 14.10 4.19 -38.95
C LYS A 82 15.24 3.20 -39.22
N ASP A 83 14.94 2.09 -39.88
CA ASP A 83 15.91 1.01 -40.12
C ASP A 83 17.07 1.43 -41.03
N LEU A 84 16.81 2.38 -41.95
CA LEU A 84 17.83 2.94 -42.83
C LEU A 84 18.82 3.79 -42.04
N ILE A 85 18.32 4.69 -41.19
CA ILE A 85 19.13 5.58 -40.35
C ILE A 85 19.96 4.78 -39.36
N VAL A 86 19.36 3.77 -38.72
CA VAL A 86 20.05 2.86 -37.79
C VAL A 86 21.25 2.18 -38.48
N LYS A 87 21.05 1.62 -39.67
CA LYS A 87 22.12 0.95 -40.44
C LYS A 87 23.26 1.92 -40.82
N VAL A 88 22.93 3.16 -41.20
CA VAL A 88 23.92 4.20 -41.55
C VAL A 88 24.74 4.62 -40.31
N ILE A 89 24.09 4.85 -39.16
CA ILE A 89 24.79 5.24 -37.92
C ILE A 89 25.71 4.11 -37.44
N GLN A 90 25.24 2.87 -37.44
CA GLN A 90 26.05 1.70 -37.04
C GLN A 90 27.32 1.55 -37.89
N GLN A 91 27.24 1.86 -39.19
CA GLN A 91 28.41 1.85 -40.06
C GLN A 91 29.38 2.99 -39.75
N ASN A 92 28.90 4.23 -39.55
CA ASN A 92 29.77 5.36 -39.20
C ASN A 92 30.54 5.14 -37.89
N MET A 93 30.00 4.34 -36.97
CA MET A 93 30.67 3.96 -35.71
C MET A 93 31.49 2.67 -35.79
N GLY A 94 31.67 2.08 -36.98
CA GLY A 94 32.50 0.88 -37.18
C GLY A 94 31.83 -0.44 -36.75
N GLY A 95 30.52 -0.44 -36.49
CA GLY A 95 29.75 -1.62 -36.07
C GLY A 95 29.46 -2.64 -37.18
N ILE A 96 29.62 -2.24 -38.45
CA ILE A 96 29.43 -3.11 -39.63
C ILE A 96 30.78 -3.33 -40.30
N LYS A 97 31.13 -4.60 -40.58
CA LYS A 97 32.34 -4.92 -41.35
C LYS A 97 32.24 -4.29 -42.74
N VAL A 98 33.33 -3.66 -43.21
CA VAL A 98 33.40 -2.96 -44.51
C VAL A 98 32.90 -3.83 -45.68
N GLU A 99 33.12 -5.15 -45.60
CA GLU A 99 32.65 -6.12 -46.61
C GLU A 99 31.13 -6.35 -46.63
N GLU A 100 30.46 -6.32 -45.47
CA GLU A 100 29.00 -6.43 -45.39
C GLU A 100 28.34 -5.13 -45.82
N TYR A 101 28.91 -3.99 -45.44
CA TYR A 101 28.42 -2.69 -45.87
C TYR A 101 28.48 -2.51 -47.38
N LYS A 102 29.56 -2.95 -48.04
CA LYS A 102 29.69 -2.88 -49.50
C LYS A 102 28.59 -3.67 -50.24
N LYS A 103 28.04 -4.72 -49.62
CA LYS A 103 26.90 -5.48 -50.16
C LYS A 103 25.55 -4.78 -49.92
N VAL A 104 25.42 -4.03 -48.83
CA VAL A 104 24.16 -3.38 -48.41
C VAL A 104 24.03 -1.94 -48.93
N TRP A 105 25.15 -1.28 -49.27
CA TRP A 105 25.19 0.10 -49.79
C TRP A 105 24.28 0.36 -51.00
N PRO A 106 24.22 -0.51 -52.04
CA PRO A 106 23.33 -0.28 -53.18
C PRO A 106 21.86 -0.23 -52.76
N TYR A 107 21.46 -1.08 -51.82
CA TYR A 107 20.11 -1.13 -51.27
C TYR A 107 19.80 0.14 -50.46
N ILE A 108 20.70 0.57 -49.58
CA ILE A 108 20.56 1.81 -48.79
C ILE A 108 20.42 3.01 -49.73
N ALA A 109 21.27 3.12 -50.75
CA ALA A 109 21.24 4.23 -51.70
C ALA A 109 19.91 4.28 -52.49
N VAL A 110 19.40 3.13 -52.95
CA VAL A 110 18.12 3.06 -53.65
C VAL A 110 16.96 3.45 -52.72
N CYS A 111 16.97 2.99 -51.47
CA CYS A 111 15.96 3.39 -50.48
C CYS A 111 16.00 4.88 -50.17
N THR A 112 17.19 5.49 -50.01
CA THR A 112 17.33 6.94 -49.80
C THR A 112 16.83 7.73 -51.00
N ILE A 113 17.15 7.31 -52.23
CA ILE A 113 16.67 7.97 -53.45
C ILE A 113 15.16 7.85 -53.60
N TYR A 114 14.59 6.69 -53.27
CA TYR A 114 13.14 6.48 -53.31
C TYR A 114 12.41 7.32 -52.27
N TYR A 115 13.01 7.44 -51.07
CA TYR A 115 12.53 8.35 -50.04
C TYR A 115 12.58 9.78 -50.60
N GLU A 116 13.73 10.33 -50.95
CA GLU A 116 13.87 11.74 -51.37
C GLU A 116 13.38 12.07 -52.80
N LEU A 117 12.68 11.16 -53.48
CA LEU A 117 12.36 11.27 -54.92
C LEU A 117 11.62 12.58 -55.25
N GLY A 118 10.63 12.96 -54.45
CA GLY A 118 9.86 14.19 -54.67
C GLY A 118 10.71 15.45 -54.52
N PHE A 119 11.60 15.49 -53.52
CA PHE A 119 12.55 16.59 -53.32
C PHE A 119 13.54 16.68 -54.48
N ILE A 120 14.06 15.54 -54.95
CA ILE A 120 14.99 15.49 -56.09
C ILE A 120 14.32 16.04 -57.36
N VAL A 121 13.10 15.60 -57.67
CA VAL A 121 12.37 16.07 -58.87
C VAL A 121 12.13 17.58 -58.82
N LEU A 122 11.63 18.10 -57.69
CA LEU A 122 11.40 19.54 -57.53
C LEU A 122 12.70 20.33 -57.54
N ALA A 123 13.78 19.79 -56.97
CA ALA A 123 15.09 20.42 -56.98
C ALA A 123 15.67 20.53 -58.39
N LEU A 124 15.54 19.48 -59.21
CA LEU A 124 15.96 19.49 -60.61
C LEU A 124 15.15 20.51 -61.44
N LEU A 125 13.83 20.60 -61.21
CA LEU A 125 12.98 21.61 -61.85
C LEU A 125 13.37 23.03 -61.45
N GLY A 126 13.64 23.27 -60.16
CA GLY A 126 14.12 24.56 -59.65
C GLY A 126 15.48 24.94 -60.23
N MET A 127 16.43 24.00 -60.27
CA MET A 127 17.75 24.20 -60.89
C MET A 127 17.65 24.52 -62.37
N PHE A 128 16.76 23.85 -63.10
CA PHE A 128 16.51 24.14 -64.50
C PHE A 128 15.96 25.56 -64.69
N PHE A 129 15.07 26.02 -63.82
CA PHE A 129 14.57 27.40 -63.84
C PHE A 129 15.70 28.41 -63.56
N VAL A 130 16.54 28.16 -62.56
CA VAL A 130 17.69 29.00 -62.20
C VAL A 130 18.65 29.16 -63.38
N LEU A 131 18.87 28.10 -64.16
CA LEU A 131 19.76 28.14 -65.32
C LEU A 131 19.10 28.71 -66.58
N LEU A 132 17.85 28.34 -66.87
CA LEU A 132 17.19 28.74 -68.11
C LEU A 132 16.75 30.20 -68.12
N VAL A 133 16.20 30.72 -67.02
CA VAL A 133 15.65 32.08 -66.98
C VAL A 133 16.68 33.16 -67.35
N PRO A 134 17.92 33.17 -66.82
CA PRO A 134 18.93 34.14 -67.25
C PRO A 134 19.38 33.92 -68.71
N LEU A 135 19.44 32.67 -69.19
CA LEU A 135 19.76 32.38 -70.60
C LEU A 135 18.69 32.90 -71.55
N VAL A 136 17.41 32.62 -71.27
CA VAL A 136 16.28 33.14 -72.04
C VAL A 136 16.24 34.67 -71.97
N GLY A 137 16.51 35.26 -70.81
CA GLY A 137 16.61 36.72 -70.65
C GLY A 137 17.72 37.32 -71.52
N LEU A 138 18.90 36.69 -71.58
CA LEU A 138 20.00 37.11 -72.44
C LEU A 138 19.61 37.03 -73.92
N PHE A 139 19.06 35.89 -74.37
CA PHE A 139 18.63 35.72 -75.77
C PHE A 139 17.50 36.68 -76.14
N PHE A 140 16.54 36.91 -75.24
CA PHE A 140 15.47 37.87 -75.44
C PHE A 140 16.02 39.30 -75.56
N CYS A 141 16.98 39.68 -74.72
CA CYS A 141 17.65 40.97 -74.78
C CYS A 141 18.40 41.15 -76.12
N LEU A 142 19.20 40.16 -76.53
CA LEU A 142 19.91 40.19 -77.83
C LEU A 142 18.95 40.23 -79.02
N CYS A 143 17.88 39.42 -79.01
CA CYS A 143 16.85 39.43 -80.04
C CYS A 143 16.18 40.80 -80.16
N ARG A 144 15.90 41.45 -79.02
CA ARG A 144 15.29 42.77 -78.95
C ARG A 144 16.24 43.88 -79.42
N CYS A 145 17.52 43.79 -79.11
CA CYS A 145 18.56 44.71 -79.61
C CYS A 145 18.74 44.61 -81.14
N CYS A 146 18.47 43.44 -81.73
CA CYS A 146 18.45 43.21 -83.18
C CYS A 146 17.07 43.50 -83.82
N GLU A 147 16.27 44.40 -83.23
CA GLU A 147 14.92 44.82 -83.67
C GLU A 147 13.85 43.70 -83.72
N ASN A 148 14.19 42.45 -83.44
CA ASN A 148 13.25 41.33 -83.34
C ASN A 148 12.61 41.26 -81.94
N CYS A 149 11.73 40.29 -81.67
CA CYS A 149 11.09 40.12 -80.36
C CYS A 149 10.41 41.40 -79.81
N GLY A 150 9.79 42.17 -80.70
CA GLY A 150 9.10 43.43 -80.38
C GLY A 150 10.01 44.66 -80.27
N GLY A 151 11.24 44.61 -80.79
CA GLY A 151 12.16 45.75 -80.91
C GLY A 151 11.78 46.74 -82.03
N GLU A 152 11.19 46.25 -83.13
CA GLU A 152 10.71 47.03 -84.29
C GLU A 152 9.55 48.00 -83.94
N MET A 153 8.92 47.83 -82.77
CA MET A 153 7.79 48.64 -82.26
C MET A 153 6.55 48.69 -83.20
N HIS A 154 6.53 47.90 -84.28
CA HIS A 154 5.44 47.82 -85.25
C HIS A 154 4.43 46.71 -84.87
N GLN A 155 3.13 47.05 -84.74
CA GLN A 155 2.08 46.09 -84.37
C GLN A 155 1.10 45.86 -85.53
N ARG A 156 1.14 44.66 -86.13
CA ARG A 156 0.20 44.21 -87.17
C ARG A 156 -1.15 43.87 -86.53
N GLN A 157 -2.20 44.64 -86.81
CA GLN A 157 -3.54 44.36 -86.26
C GLN A 157 -4.09 43.03 -86.82
N ARG A 158 -4.25 42.04 -85.93
CA ARG A 158 -4.90 40.75 -86.22
C ARG A 158 -6.39 40.82 -85.86
N LYS A 159 -7.25 40.07 -86.57
CA LYS A 159 -8.72 40.04 -86.33
C LYS A 159 -9.12 39.72 -84.87
N ASN A 160 -8.29 39.01 -84.12
CA ASN A 160 -8.56 38.62 -82.72
C ASN A 160 -7.77 39.44 -81.67
N ALA A 161 -7.20 40.58 -82.05
CA ALA A 161 -6.29 41.33 -81.18
C ALA A 161 -6.92 41.83 -79.87
N ASP A 162 -8.19 42.21 -79.89
CA ASP A 162 -8.90 42.71 -78.69
C ASP A 162 -9.15 41.59 -77.67
N CYS A 163 -9.54 40.40 -78.13
CA CYS A 163 -9.72 39.22 -77.28
C CYS A 163 -8.39 38.75 -76.66
N GLN A 164 -7.31 38.72 -77.46
CA GLN A 164 -5.98 38.38 -76.96
C GLN A 164 -5.48 39.40 -75.92
N ARG A 165 -5.69 40.70 -76.17
CA ARG A 165 -5.32 41.75 -75.21
C ARG A 165 -6.10 41.62 -73.90
N ALA A 166 -7.41 41.40 -73.96
CA ALA A 166 -8.23 41.19 -72.79
C ALA A 166 -7.79 39.96 -71.98
N PHE A 167 -7.48 38.85 -72.67
CA PHE A 167 -6.98 37.63 -72.04
C PHE A 167 -5.63 37.85 -71.33
N TYR A 168 -4.63 38.40 -72.01
CA TYR A 168 -3.31 38.65 -71.40
C TYR A 168 -3.36 39.67 -70.28
N THR A 169 -4.19 40.70 -70.39
CA THR A 169 -4.41 41.70 -69.34
C THR A 169 -5.03 41.04 -68.11
N THR A 170 -6.08 40.23 -68.29
CA THR A 170 -6.75 39.52 -67.20
C THR A 170 -5.81 38.51 -66.54
N MET A 171 -5.04 37.76 -67.33
CA MET A 171 -4.06 36.81 -66.80
C MET A 171 -2.94 37.50 -66.03
N LEU A 172 -2.42 38.63 -66.52
CA LEU A 172 -1.39 39.39 -65.82
C LEU A 172 -1.90 40.01 -64.51
N ILE A 173 -3.16 40.49 -64.48
CA ILE A 173 -3.81 40.93 -63.23
C ILE A 173 -3.91 39.75 -62.26
N ALA A 174 -4.43 38.61 -62.72
CA ALA A 174 -4.63 37.44 -61.88
C ALA A 174 -3.30 36.93 -61.28
N THR A 175 -2.24 36.83 -62.09
CA THR A 175 -0.91 36.41 -61.61
C THR A 175 -0.27 37.46 -60.70
N SER A 176 -0.40 38.76 -61.00
CA SER A 176 0.11 39.83 -60.13
C SER A 176 -0.58 39.86 -58.78
N CYS A 177 -1.90 39.63 -58.73
CA CYS A 177 -2.64 39.47 -57.47
C CYS A 177 -2.17 38.24 -56.69
N PHE A 178 -1.95 37.11 -57.36
CA PHE A 178 -1.44 35.89 -56.72
C PHE A 178 -0.05 36.10 -56.10
N ILE A 179 0.87 36.72 -56.85
CA ILE A 179 2.21 37.04 -56.36
C ILE A 179 2.14 38.04 -55.19
N SER A 180 1.22 39.01 -55.23
CA SER A 180 1.01 39.97 -54.13
C SER A 180 0.63 39.26 -52.83
N THR A 181 -0.27 38.25 -52.89
CA THR A 181 -0.61 37.41 -51.74
C THR A 181 0.61 36.66 -51.22
N GLY A 182 1.45 36.12 -52.13
CA GLY A 182 2.71 35.45 -51.76
C GLY A 182 3.67 36.36 -51.00
N VAL A 183 3.84 37.61 -51.44
CA VAL A 183 4.68 38.61 -50.75
C VAL A 183 4.15 38.94 -49.36
N LEU A 184 2.83 39.15 -49.21
CA LEU A 184 2.22 39.40 -47.91
C LEU A 184 2.46 38.23 -46.95
N VAL A 185 2.30 37.01 -47.45
CA VAL A 185 2.57 35.78 -46.72
C VAL A 185 4.04 35.69 -46.29
N ALA A 186 4.99 35.95 -47.19
CA ALA A 186 6.42 35.92 -46.88
C ALA A 186 6.80 36.97 -45.83
N TYR A 187 6.25 38.18 -45.95
CA TYR A 187 6.48 39.26 -44.97
C TYR A 187 5.93 38.89 -43.58
N VAL A 188 4.70 38.36 -43.51
CA VAL A 188 4.10 37.92 -42.24
C VAL A 188 4.89 36.78 -41.61
N ALA A 189 5.32 35.79 -42.39
CA ALA A 189 6.17 34.69 -41.89
C ALA A 189 7.53 35.21 -41.39
N ASN A 190 8.15 36.13 -42.12
CA ASN A 190 9.40 36.76 -41.72
C ASN A 190 9.28 37.54 -40.39
N HIS A 191 8.18 38.26 -40.21
CA HIS A 191 7.90 38.98 -38.97
C HIS A 191 7.57 38.03 -37.81
N ASN A 192 6.86 36.93 -38.09
CA ASN A 192 6.54 35.91 -37.08
C ASN A 192 7.81 35.31 -36.47
N ILE A 193 8.82 34.96 -37.28
CA ILE A 193 10.10 34.43 -36.76
C ILE A 193 10.73 35.41 -35.76
N SER A 194 10.83 36.70 -36.11
CA SER A 194 11.40 37.73 -35.22
C SER A 194 10.57 37.91 -33.94
N ALA A 195 9.24 37.76 -34.01
CA ALA A 195 8.40 37.76 -32.82
C ALA A 195 8.68 36.54 -31.93
N GLN A 196 8.82 35.35 -32.52
CA GLN A 196 9.06 34.11 -31.78
C GLN A 196 10.48 33.99 -31.21
N VAL A 197 11.49 34.63 -31.80
CA VAL A 197 12.85 34.70 -31.21
C VAL A 197 12.81 35.30 -29.79
N ARG A 198 11.91 36.27 -29.53
CA ARG A 198 11.69 36.80 -28.17
C ARG A 198 11.01 35.79 -27.25
N SER A 199 10.04 35.04 -27.75
CA SER A 199 9.39 33.93 -27.02
C SER A 199 10.39 32.84 -26.64
N THR A 200 11.33 32.49 -27.53
CA THR A 200 12.41 31.52 -27.28
C THR A 200 13.25 31.90 -26.05
N LYS A 201 13.65 33.17 -25.92
CA LYS A 201 14.43 33.63 -24.74
C LYS A 201 13.65 33.45 -23.45
N ARG A 202 12.34 33.77 -23.46
CA ARG A 202 11.46 33.56 -22.30
C ARG A 202 11.39 32.08 -21.95
N LEU A 203 11.14 31.23 -22.94
CA LEU A 203 10.99 29.78 -22.76
C LEU A 203 12.28 29.13 -22.23
N VAL A 204 13.44 29.51 -22.74
CA VAL A 204 14.74 29.04 -22.23
C VAL A 204 14.94 29.48 -20.77
N ASN A 205 14.66 30.75 -20.45
CA ASN A 205 14.84 31.26 -19.10
C ASN A 205 13.89 30.62 -18.08
N THR A 206 12.62 30.38 -18.43
CA THR A 206 11.67 29.68 -17.54
C THR A 206 12.04 28.21 -17.37
N ASN A 207 12.45 27.51 -18.44
CA ASN A 207 12.89 26.11 -18.33
C ASN A 207 14.10 25.97 -17.39
N ILE A 208 15.10 26.85 -17.51
CA ILE A 208 16.28 26.81 -16.64
C ILE A 208 15.90 27.13 -15.18
N ARG A 209 14.95 28.06 -14.95
CA ARG A 209 14.44 28.37 -13.61
C ARG A 209 13.68 27.18 -13.01
N ASP A 210 12.86 26.50 -13.79
CA ASP A 210 12.12 25.32 -13.36
C ASP A 210 13.07 24.17 -13.01
N LEU A 211 14.12 23.95 -13.81
CA LEU A 211 15.15 22.95 -13.50
C LEU A 211 15.96 23.28 -12.24
N LYS A 212 16.26 24.57 -12.00
CA LYS A 212 16.89 25.01 -10.74
C LYS A 212 15.95 24.80 -9.55
N SER A 213 14.65 25.08 -9.73
CA SER A 213 13.65 24.84 -8.70
C SER A 213 13.53 23.35 -8.40
N PHE A 214 13.39 22.51 -9.42
CA PHE A 214 13.45 21.06 -9.33
C PHE A 214 14.67 20.60 -8.51
N ALA A 215 15.87 21.11 -8.82
CA ALA A 215 17.09 20.72 -8.13
C ALA A 215 17.15 21.21 -6.67
N ASN A 216 16.63 22.39 -6.38
CA ASN A 216 16.66 22.96 -5.03
C ASN A 216 15.60 22.37 -4.09
N TYR A 217 14.42 22.00 -4.62
CA TYR A 217 13.32 21.46 -3.81
C TYR A 217 13.39 19.95 -3.61
N THR A 218 14.05 19.21 -4.51
CA THR A 218 14.17 17.75 -4.39
C THR A 218 14.76 17.30 -3.04
N PRO A 219 15.85 17.88 -2.51
CA PRO A 219 16.38 17.52 -1.18
C PRO A 219 15.38 17.78 -0.07
N ALA A 220 14.71 18.94 -0.09
CA ALA A 220 13.73 19.31 0.93
C ALA A 220 12.51 18.37 0.95
N GLN A 221 12.07 17.89 -0.21
CA GLN A 221 11.02 16.88 -0.31
C GLN A 221 11.45 15.53 0.28
N ILE A 222 12.70 15.10 0.03
CA ILE A 222 13.27 13.88 0.58
C ILE A 222 13.44 13.98 2.11
N ASP A 223 13.88 15.14 2.61
CA ASP A 223 13.98 15.41 4.05
C ASP A 223 12.61 15.39 4.72
N TYR A 224 11.58 15.94 4.06
CA TYR A 224 10.19 15.87 4.54
C TYR A 224 9.73 14.42 4.71
N LEU A 225 9.90 13.58 3.69
CA LEU A 225 9.59 12.14 3.75
C LEU A 225 10.27 11.46 4.96
N THR A 226 11.56 11.74 5.15
CA THR A 226 12.34 11.17 6.26
C THR A 226 11.87 11.67 7.62
N ALA A 227 11.49 12.95 7.73
CA ALA A 227 10.96 13.53 8.96
C ALA A 227 9.63 12.88 9.37
N GLN A 228 8.78 12.53 8.39
CA GLN A 228 7.48 11.88 8.65
C GLN A 228 7.60 10.46 9.23
N TYR A 229 8.78 9.84 9.18
CA TYR A 229 9.04 8.62 9.95
C TYR A 229 8.73 8.79 11.45
N THR A 230 8.95 9.99 11.99
CA THR A 230 8.67 10.29 13.41
C THR A 230 7.19 10.15 13.77
N VAL A 231 6.27 10.32 12.82
CA VAL A 231 4.82 10.11 13.04
C VAL A 231 4.54 8.64 13.34
N ALA A 232 5.03 7.74 12.48
CA ALA A 232 4.91 6.29 12.70
C ALA A 232 5.63 5.86 13.99
N LYS A 233 6.86 6.38 14.22
CA LYS A 233 7.64 6.11 15.43
C LYS A 233 6.89 6.51 16.70
N ASN A 234 6.38 7.74 16.76
CA ASN A 234 5.69 8.28 17.92
C ASN A 234 4.36 7.55 18.16
N ARG A 235 3.64 7.14 17.10
CA ARG A 235 2.43 6.33 17.25
C ARG A 235 2.75 4.96 17.84
N VAL A 236 3.80 4.30 17.37
CA VAL A 236 4.24 3.01 17.89
C VAL A 236 4.70 3.13 19.35
N LEU A 237 5.50 4.16 19.69
CA LEU A 237 5.90 4.43 21.08
C LEU A 237 4.69 4.70 21.97
N SER A 238 3.75 5.52 21.51
CA SER A 238 2.50 5.79 22.23
C SER A 238 1.71 4.52 22.49
N ASN A 239 1.63 3.59 21.53
CA ASN A 239 0.90 2.34 21.73
C ASN A 239 1.63 1.40 22.70
N LEU A 240 2.97 1.36 22.63
CA LEU A 240 3.80 0.53 23.53
C LEU A 240 3.80 1.06 24.97
N GLU A 241 3.86 2.37 25.18
CA GLU A 241 3.71 3.00 26.50
C GLU A 241 2.31 2.77 27.08
N ASN A 242 1.29 2.68 26.22
CA ASN A 242 -0.10 2.40 26.58
C ASN A 242 -0.50 0.93 26.35
N ILE A 243 0.44 -0.01 26.39
CA ILE A 243 0.15 -1.44 26.15
C ILE A 243 -0.84 -1.99 27.19
N GLY A 244 -0.77 -1.51 28.43
CA GLY A 244 -1.70 -1.86 29.51
C GLY A 244 -3.16 -1.59 29.13
N PRO A 245 -3.58 -0.34 28.91
CA PRO A 245 -4.95 -0.04 28.50
C PRO A 245 -5.29 -0.53 27.08
N LEU A 246 -4.36 -0.56 26.12
CA LEU A 246 -4.70 -0.95 24.74
C LEU A 246 -4.81 -2.48 24.55
N LEU A 247 -3.80 -3.22 24.98
CA LEU A 247 -3.78 -4.69 24.87
C LEU A 247 -4.45 -5.32 26.10
N GLY A 248 -4.16 -4.82 27.30
CA GLY A 248 -4.76 -5.34 28.54
C GLY A 248 -6.28 -5.17 28.59
N ASP A 249 -6.87 -4.02 28.20
CA ASP A 249 -8.34 -3.90 28.17
C ASP A 249 -9.00 -4.81 27.13
N ARG A 250 -8.36 -5.00 25.97
CA ARG A 250 -8.85 -5.93 24.93
C ARG A 250 -8.79 -7.37 25.41
N ILE A 251 -7.68 -7.77 26.01
CA ILE A 251 -7.51 -9.07 26.66
C ILE A 251 -8.56 -9.23 27.77
N HIS A 252 -8.73 -8.24 28.63
CA HIS A 252 -9.68 -8.27 29.74
C HIS A 252 -11.12 -8.45 29.23
N LYS A 253 -11.55 -7.65 28.24
CA LYS A 253 -12.89 -7.76 27.63
C LYS A 253 -13.13 -9.11 26.96
N GLN A 254 -12.12 -9.66 26.26
CA GLN A 254 -12.28 -10.96 25.60
C GLN A 254 -12.22 -12.12 26.61
N LEU A 255 -11.40 -12.02 27.65
CA LEU A 255 -11.41 -12.96 28.78
C LEU A 255 -12.75 -12.91 29.53
N GLU A 256 -13.29 -11.71 29.77
CA GLU A 256 -14.61 -11.51 30.38
C GLU A 256 -15.72 -12.15 29.55
N LYS A 257 -15.61 -12.11 28.23
CA LYS A 257 -16.60 -12.69 27.32
C LYS A 257 -16.45 -14.21 27.15
N GLU A 258 -15.23 -14.71 26.99
CA GLU A 258 -14.97 -16.10 26.56
C GLU A 258 -14.54 -17.02 27.71
N VAL A 259 -13.85 -16.49 28.73
CA VAL A 259 -13.25 -17.29 29.80
C VAL A 259 -14.01 -17.15 31.12
N VAL A 260 -14.46 -15.95 31.50
CA VAL A 260 -15.17 -15.73 32.78
C VAL A 260 -16.43 -16.59 32.91
N PRO A 261 -17.30 -16.78 31.91
CA PRO A 261 -18.48 -17.64 32.06
C PRO A 261 -18.15 -19.12 32.22
N ALA A 262 -17.08 -19.60 31.56
CA ALA A 262 -16.59 -20.96 31.69
C ALA A 262 -15.91 -21.17 33.06
N LEU A 263 -15.15 -20.18 33.50
CA LEU A 263 -14.43 -20.16 34.77
C LEU A 263 -15.39 -20.03 35.97
N ASP A 264 -16.42 -19.19 35.90
CA ASP A 264 -17.41 -19.00 36.97
C ASP A 264 -18.22 -20.29 37.21
N ASN A 265 -18.59 -20.99 36.13
CA ASN A 265 -19.21 -22.31 36.23
C ASN A 265 -18.27 -23.36 36.84
N ALA A 266 -16.99 -23.36 36.44
CA ALA A 266 -15.98 -24.25 37.00
C ALA A 266 -15.70 -23.95 38.48
N LEU A 267 -15.49 -22.68 38.84
CA LEU A 267 -15.24 -22.20 40.21
C LEU A 267 -16.44 -22.45 41.12
N ARG A 268 -17.68 -22.28 40.66
CA ARG A 268 -18.88 -22.59 41.45
C ARG A 268 -18.98 -24.09 41.75
N MET A 269 -18.64 -24.94 40.77
CA MET A 269 -18.59 -26.39 41.01
C MET A 269 -17.41 -26.80 41.89
N THR A 270 -16.25 -26.18 41.74
CA THR A 270 -15.06 -26.43 42.57
C THR A 270 -15.28 -25.94 44.00
N GLY A 271 -15.84 -24.75 44.19
CA GLY A 271 -16.17 -24.17 45.49
C GLY A 271 -17.15 -25.04 46.28
N ALA A 272 -18.22 -25.54 45.65
CA ALA A 272 -19.15 -26.45 46.31
C ALA A 272 -18.50 -27.79 46.73
N LYS A 273 -17.57 -28.30 45.93
CA LYS A 273 -16.82 -29.53 46.25
C LYS A 273 -15.79 -29.31 47.36
N VAL A 274 -15.09 -28.18 47.35
CA VAL A 274 -14.11 -27.78 48.37
C VAL A 274 -14.80 -27.53 49.71
N GLU A 275 -15.90 -26.79 49.72
CA GLU A 275 -16.69 -26.54 50.94
C GLU A 275 -17.22 -27.85 51.55
N SER A 276 -17.70 -28.77 50.72
CA SER A 276 -18.11 -30.11 51.16
C SER A 276 -16.95 -30.93 51.74
N ALA A 277 -15.73 -30.80 51.20
CA ALA A 277 -14.55 -31.48 51.71
C ALA A 277 -14.10 -30.86 53.05
N ILE A 278 -13.96 -29.54 53.14
CA ILE A 278 -13.59 -28.82 54.37
C ILE A 278 -14.57 -29.13 55.51
N LYS A 279 -15.87 -29.14 55.21
CA LYS A 279 -16.91 -29.52 56.16
C LYS A 279 -16.69 -30.94 56.69
N ALA A 280 -16.41 -31.89 55.80
CA ALA A 280 -16.10 -33.27 56.19
C ALA A 280 -14.80 -33.36 57.02
N MET A 281 -13.77 -32.56 56.72
CA MET A 281 -12.53 -32.52 57.50
C MET A 281 -12.78 -32.04 58.94
N ARG A 282 -13.54 -30.93 59.08
CA ARG A 282 -13.89 -30.36 60.40
C ARG A 282 -14.72 -31.32 61.23
N GLU A 283 -15.77 -31.91 60.63
CA GLU A 283 -16.64 -32.89 61.29
C GLU A 283 -15.87 -34.16 61.70
N THR A 284 -14.87 -34.57 60.91
CA THR A 284 -13.99 -35.70 61.23
C THR A 284 -13.13 -35.39 62.45
N LYS A 285 -12.48 -34.22 62.49
CA LYS A 285 -11.67 -33.79 63.64
C LYS A 285 -12.49 -33.74 64.93
N GLU A 286 -13.65 -33.09 64.88
CA GLU A 286 -14.57 -33.01 66.03
C GLU A 286 -15.03 -34.39 66.49
N ALA A 287 -15.32 -35.32 65.56
CA ALA A 287 -15.71 -36.67 65.91
C ALA A 287 -14.56 -37.48 66.55
N LEU A 288 -13.32 -37.34 66.07
CA LEU A 288 -12.14 -37.98 66.68
C LEU A 288 -11.85 -37.46 68.09
N GLU A 289 -11.92 -36.15 68.29
CA GLU A 289 -11.77 -35.53 69.62
C GLU A 289 -12.84 -36.05 70.58
N ASN A 290 -14.10 -36.16 70.12
CA ASN A 290 -15.19 -36.71 70.92
C ASN A 290 -15.00 -38.19 71.25
N VAL A 291 -14.50 -39.02 70.32
CA VAL A 291 -14.20 -40.44 70.58
C VAL A 291 -13.08 -40.57 71.60
N SER A 292 -11.98 -39.82 71.43
CA SER A 292 -10.84 -39.84 72.35
C SER A 292 -11.27 -39.44 73.77
N THR A 293 -11.96 -38.31 73.90
CA THR A 293 -12.44 -37.77 75.19
C THR A 293 -13.45 -38.71 75.86
N ALA A 294 -14.40 -39.26 75.09
CA ALA A 294 -15.40 -40.19 75.64
C ALA A 294 -14.79 -41.53 76.04
N LEU A 295 -13.81 -42.03 75.29
CA LEU A 295 -13.11 -43.28 75.60
C LEU A 295 -12.28 -43.16 76.88
N GLU A 296 -11.52 -42.07 77.04
CA GLU A 296 -10.73 -41.81 78.25
C GLU A 296 -11.63 -41.73 79.50
N MET A 297 -12.75 -41.00 79.41
CA MET A 297 -13.74 -40.95 80.48
C MET A 297 -14.34 -42.33 80.80
N LEU A 298 -14.66 -43.13 79.79
CA LEU A 298 -15.21 -44.47 79.99
C LEU A 298 -14.19 -45.42 80.62
N GLN A 299 -12.91 -45.34 80.24
CA GLN A 299 -11.84 -46.17 80.81
C GLN A 299 -11.64 -45.86 82.31
N ASP A 300 -11.48 -44.58 82.67
CA ASP A 300 -11.33 -44.17 84.08
C ASP A 300 -12.60 -44.50 84.90
N ALA A 301 -13.79 -44.20 84.37
CA ALA A 301 -15.05 -44.47 85.06
C ALA A 301 -15.32 -45.98 85.24
N THR A 302 -14.89 -46.83 84.31
CA THR A 302 -15.01 -48.30 84.43
C THR A 302 -14.23 -48.81 85.63
N GLY A 303 -12.98 -48.35 85.83
CA GLY A 303 -12.16 -48.73 86.98
C GLY A 303 -12.78 -48.31 88.31
N ARG A 304 -13.33 -47.08 88.37
CA ARG A 304 -13.99 -46.54 89.56
C ARG A 304 -15.29 -47.26 89.90
N LEU A 305 -16.12 -47.54 88.89
CA LEU A 305 -17.39 -48.25 89.06
C LEU A 305 -17.15 -49.70 89.47
N GLN A 306 -16.15 -50.37 88.89
CA GLN A 306 -15.75 -51.72 89.32
C GLN A 306 -15.40 -51.76 90.79
N SER A 307 -14.59 -50.80 91.26
CA SER A 307 -14.20 -50.70 92.66
C SER A 307 -15.41 -50.42 93.56
N SER A 308 -16.26 -49.48 93.17
CA SER A 308 -17.45 -49.09 93.95
C SER A 308 -18.45 -50.23 94.10
N LEU A 309 -18.76 -50.94 93.01
CA LEU A 309 -19.66 -52.09 93.03
C LEU A 309 -19.07 -53.28 93.80
N SER A 310 -17.76 -53.52 93.67
CA SER A 310 -17.07 -54.58 94.42
C SER A 310 -17.06 -54.28 95.94
N ASN A 311 -16.80 -53.03 96.31
CA ASN A 311 -16.82 -52.57 97.70
C ASN A 311 -18.21 -52.67 98.31
N GLU A 312 -19.26 -52.25 97.59
CA GLU A 312 -20.65 -52.40 98.05
C GLU A 312 -21.05 -53.87 98.15
N ARG A 313 -20.69 -54.71 97.17
CA ARG A 313 -20.94 -56.15 97.23
C ARG A 313 -20.28 -56.80 98.45
N SER A 314 -19.03 -56.45 98.75
CA SER A 314 -18.30 -56.93 99.92
C SER A 314 -18.95 -56.44 101.23
N SER A 315 -19.33 -55.16 101.29
CA SER A 315 -19.94 -54.54 102.46
C SER A 315 -21.34 -55.12 102.74
N LEU A 316 -22.16 -55.29 101.70
CA LEU A 316 -23.47 -55.94 101.80
C LEU A 316 -23.32 -57.40 102.25
N SER A 317 -22.32 -58.13 101.73
CA SER A 317 -22.00 -59.49 102.18
C SER A 317 -21.64 -59.55 103.67
N ASN A 318 -20.84 -58.60 104.16
CA ASN A 318 -20.48 -58.49 105.57
C ASN A 318 -21.70 -58.20 106.45
N THR A 319 -22.57 -57.27 106.04
CA THR A 319 -23.83 -56.97 106.72
C THR A 319 -24.75 -58.20 106.81
N LEU A 320 -24.77 -59.04 105.77
CA LEU A 320 -25.55 -60.28 105.76
C LEU A 320 -24.96 -61.41 106.65
N ASN A 321 -23.72 -61.27 107.11
CA ASN A 321 -23.07 -62.20 108.04
C ASN A 321 -23.33 -61.85 109.52
N ASP A 322 -24.13 -60.81 109.79
CA ASP A 322 -24.54 -60.43 111.15
C ASP A 322 -25.31 -61.57 111.85
N PRO A 323 -25.07 -61.84 113.15
CA PRO A 323 -25.81 -62.86 113.91
C PRO A 323 -27.34 -62.74 113.83
N ALA A 324 -27.88 -61.53 113.64
CA ALA A 324 -29.30 -61.28 113.45
C ALA A 324 -29.88 -62.01 112.22
N CYS A 325 -29.06 -62.31 111.21
CA CYS A 325 -29.46 -63.08 110.03
C CYS A 325 -29.57 -64.60 110.26
N THR A 326 -29.29 -65.10 111.48
CA THR A 326 -29.46 -66.53 111.84
C THR A 326 -30.79 -66.83 112.53
N ASN A 327 -31.56 -65.80 112.90
CA ASN A 327 -32.89 -65.94 113.51
C ASN A 327 -33.92 -66.41 112.48
N GLY A 328 -34.72 -67.42 112.83
CA GLY A 328 -35.59 -68.16 111.89
C GLY A 328 -36.59 -67.31 111.07
N ALA A 329 -37.03 -66.15 111.57
CA ALA A 329 -37.91 -65.24 110.83
C ALA A 329 -37.17 -64.29 109.86
N VAL A 330 -35.86 -64.07 110.06
CA VAL A 330 -35.03 -63.11 109.30
C VAL A 330 -34.09 -63.83 108.31
N ALA A 331 -33.73 -65.08 108.60
CA ALA A 331 -32.77 -65.86 107.81
C ALA A 331 -33.17 -66.06 106.35
N HIS A 332 -34.47 -66.18 106.05
CA HIS A 332 -34.94 -66.34 104.66
C HIS A 332 -34.62 -65.11 103.82
N THR A 333 -34.98 -63.91 104.30
CA THR A 333 -34.73 -62.63 103.63
C THR A 333 -33.23 -62.39 103.42
N CYS A 334 -32.39 -62.63 104.44
CA CYS A 334 -30.93 -62.47 104.28
C CYS A 334 -30.33 -63.43 103.23
N ASN A 335 -30.82 -64.68 103.15
CA ASN A 335 -30.34 -65.63 102.15
C ASN A 335 -30.80 -65.29 100.73
N THR A 336 -32.02 -64.75 100.57
CA THR A 336 -32.50 -64.23 99.28
C THR A 336 -31.60 -63.08 98.79
N ILE A 337 -31.29 -62.11 99.65
CA ILE A 337 -30.37 -61.01 99.30
C ILE A 337 -28.97 -61.55 98.97
N ARG A 338 -28.46 -62.52 99.74
CA ARG A 338 -27.15 -63.15 99.48
C ARG A 338 -27.08 -63.81 98.09
N GLY A 339 -28.18 -64.38 97.60
CA GLY A 339 -28.28 -64.94 96.25
C GLY A 339 -28.20 -63.90 95.12
N THR A 340 -28.55 -62.64 95.40
CA THR A 340 -28.55 -61.55 94.41
C THR A 340 -27.23 -60.79 94.31
N LEU A 341 -26.30 -60.96 95.27
CA LEU A 341 -24.99 -60.27 95.29
C LEU A 341 -24.16 -60.47 94.00
N GLY A 342 -24.35 -61.59 93.29
CA GLY A 342 -23.68 -61.87 92.03
C GLY A 342 -24.05 -60.91 90.89
N GLN A 343 -25.21 -60.24 90.99
CA GLN A 343 -25.75 -59.32 89.97
C GLN A 343 -25.12 -57.92 90.06
N LEU A 344 -24.51 -57.56 91.19
CA LEU A 344 -23.72 -56.33 91.36
C LEU A 344 -22.34 -56.51 90.70
N GLY A 345 -22.30 -56.31 89.38
CA GLY A 345 -21.10 -56.42 88.55
C GLY A 345 -21.18 -55.57 87.29
N LEU A 346 -20.03 -55.37 86.62
CA LEU A 346 -19.93 -54.66 85.35
C LEU A 346 -20.35 -55.55 84.18
N SER A 347 -20.99 -54.95 83.16
CA SER A 347 -21.33 -55.65 81.91
C SER A 347 -20.31 -55.38 80.79
N GLY A 348 -19.88 -54.12 80.62
CA GLY A 348 -18.85 -53.72 79.64
C GLY A 348 -17.47 -53.50 80.25
N ASN A 349 -16.40 -53.83 79.51
CA ASN A 349 -15.02 -53.52 79.84
C ASN A 349 -14.37 -52.66 78.73
N PHE A 350 -14.33 -51.35 78.96
CA PHE A 350 -13.82 -50.37 78.00
C PHE A 350 -12.28 -50.25 77.97
N HIS A 351 -11.55 -50.95 78.83
CA HIS A 351 -10.07 -50.99 78.81
C HIS A 351 -9.48 -51.77 77.63
N GLY A 352 -10.28 -52.60 76.94
CA GLY A 352 -9.82 -53.39 75.79
C GLY A 352 -9.86 -52.67 74.44
N LEU A 353 -10.33 -51.42 74.39
CA LEU A 353 -10.49 -50.66 73.15
C LEU A 353 -9.21 -49.88 72.79
N PRO A 354 -8.76 -49.91 71.52
CA PRO A 354 -7.51 -49.29 71.08
C PRO A 354 -7.61 -47.76 70.99
N ASP A 355 -6.59 -47.04 71.47
CA ASP A 355 -6.50 -45.57 71.45
C ASP A 355 -6.48 -44.99 70.02
N VAL A 356 -7.22 -43.91 69.79
CA VAL A 356 -7.36 -43.18 68.51
C VAL A 356 -6.48 -41.91 68.41
N SER A 357 -5.64 -41.67 69.42
CA SER A 357 -4.66 -40.57 69.44
C SER A 357 -3.70 -40.49 68.22
N PRO A 358 -3.23 -41.58 67.59
CA PRO A 358 -2.35 -41.47 66.43
C PRO A 358 -3.04 -40.94 65.17
N GLN A 359 -4.36 -41.11 65.02
CA GLN A 359 -5.14 -40.57 63.91
C GLN A 359 -5.41 -39.06 64.08
N LEU A 360 -5.48 -38.56 65.33
CA LEU A 360 -5.70 -37.15 65.64
C LEU A 360 -4.44 -36.29 65.35
N ALA A 361 -3.23 -36.83 65.54
CA ALA A 361 -1.97 -36.13 65.29
C ALA A 361 -1.68 -35.87 63.80
N ASN A 362 -2.20 -36.69 62.90
CA ASN A 362 -1.99 -36.54 61.44
C ASN A 362 -2.87 -35.45 60.81
N VAL A 363 -3.87 -34.93 61.53
CA VAL A 363 -4.81 -33.91 61.03
C VAL A 363 -4.27 -32.48 61.20
N ASP A 364 -3.34 -32.23 62.12
CA ASP A 364 -2.87 -30.88 62.47
C ASP A 364 -1.78 -30.29 61.54
N ASN A 365 -1.19 -31.09 60.63
CA ASN A 365 -0.03 -30.68 59.82
C ASN A 365 -0.34 -30.04 58.44
N VAL A 366 -1.60 -29.79 58.08
CA VAL A 366 -2.02 -29.48 56.69
C VAL A 366 -2.33 -27.99 56.43
N LEU A 367 -1.97 -27.06 57.32
CA LEU A 367 -2.45 -25.67 57.26
C LEU A 367 -1.36 -24.58 57.29
N LYS A 368 -0.31 -24.65 56.45
CA LYS A 368 0.61 -23.50 56.25
C LYS A 368 1.39 -23.53 54.92
N THR A 369 0.91 -22.83 53.88
CA THR A 369 1.74 -21.94 53.04
C THR A 369 0.91 -21.15 52.01
N ASP A 370 1.38 -19.94 51.73
CA ASP A 370 0.83 -18.95 50.81
C ASP A 370 2.03 -18.36 50.03
N LEU A 371 1.93 -18.12 48.71
CA LEU A 371 3.03 -17.55 47.92
C LEU A 371 2.53 -16.63 46.79
N SER A 372 3.14 -15.46 46.67
CA SER A 372 2.97 -14.53 45.54
C SER A 372 4.29 -13.81 45.24
N ASN A 373 4.66 -13.74 43.95
CA ASN A 373 5.31 -12.59 43.30
C ASN A 373 5.74 -12.93 41.86
N ILE A 374 5.47 -12.04 40.90
CA ILE A 374 6.29 -11.71 39.70
C ILE A 374 5.63 -10.53 38.97
N VAL A 375 6.30 -9.37 38.83
CA VAL A 375 6.11 -8.36 37.75
C VAL A 375 7.35 -7.43 37.67
N GLN A 376 8.08 -7.34 36.54
CA GLN A 376 8.96 -6.20 36.14
C GLN A 376 9.68 -6.43 34.78
N LYS A 377 9.22 -5.89 33.61
CA LYS A 377 10.04 -5.62 32.37
C LYS A 377 9.32 -4.68 31.36
N VAL A 378 9.75 -3.42 31.20
CA VAL A 378 9.24 -2.43 30.20
C VAL A 378 10.32 -1.54 29.49
N PRO A 379 11.48 -1.15 30.09
CA PRO A 379 12.38 -0.12 29.50
C PRO A 379 13.17 -0.47 28.21
N ALA A 380 13.28 -1.74 27.81
CA ALA A 380 14.17 -2.17 26.72
C ALA A 380 13.70 -1.76 25.30
N VAL A 381 12.42 -1.40 25.16
CA VAL A 381 11.75 -1.21 23.87
C VAL A 381 12.07 0.15 23.21
N LYS A 382 12.31 1.19 24.02
CA LYS A 382 12.55 2.56 23.55
C LYS A 382 13.86 2.71 22.75
N GLY A 383 14.94 2.05 23.20
CA GLY A 383 16.26 2.16 22.57
C GLY A 383 16.38 1.54 21.18
N MET A 384 15.54 0.55 20.84
CA MET A 384 15.55 -0.08 19.50
C MET A 384 14.86 0.80 18.45
N LEU A 385 13.76 1.47 18.79
CA LEU A 385 13.01 2.30 17.85
C LEU A 385 13.81 3.54 17.40
N ASP A 386 14.62 4.10 18.30
CA ASP A 386 15.52 5.20 17.96
C ASP A 386 16.67 4.76 17.05
N ARG A 387 17.13 3.49 17.15
CA ARG A 387 18.16 2.93 16.26
C ARG A 387 17.65 2.74 14.83
N VAL A 388 16.41 2.29 14.66
CA VAL A 388 15.76 2.17 13.34
C VAL A 388 15.56 3.54 12.68
N GLY A 389 15.19 4.57 13.46
CA GLY A 389 15.13 5.94 12.96
C GLY A 389 16.49 6.47 12.48
N GLY A 390 17.57 6.14 13.19
CA GLY A 390 18.93 6.47 12.78
C GLY A 390 19.34 5.80 11.46
N GLU A 391 18.98 4.53 11.25
CA GLU A 391 19.28 3.78 10.02
C GLU A 391 18.48 4.31 8.81
N ILE A 392 17.24 4.74 9.00
CA ILE A 392 16.40 5.35 7.95
C ILE A 392 16.97 6.71 7.53
N VAL A 393 17.35 7.56 8.48
CA VAL A 393 18.04 8.84 8.21
C VAL A 393 19.40 8.60 7.54
N GLY A 394 20.10 7.52 7.91
CA GLY A 394 21.36 7.11 7.28
C GLY A 394 21.20 6.69 5.82
N PHE A 395 20.08 6.05 5.46
CA PHE A 395 19.79 5.63 4.09
C PHE A 395 19.47 6.79 3.16
N THR A 396 18.71 7.78 3.62
CA THR A 396 18.47 8.99 2.82
C THR A 396 19.76 9.76 2.54
N LYS A 397 20.74 9.69 3.45
CA LYS A 397 22.10 10.22 3.26
C LYS A 397 23.01 9.34 2.39
N MET A 398 22.64 8.07 2.14
CA MET A 398 23.38 7.15 1.27
C MET A 398 23.10 7.42 -0.21
N PHE A 399 21.98 8.07 -0.52
CA PHE A 399 21.68 8.63 -1.82
C PHE A 399 22.50 9.92 -1.99
N PRO A 400 23.51 9.99 -2.89
CA PRO A 400 24.34 11.18 -3.09
C PRO A 400 23.58 12.25 -3.90
N VAL A 401 22.34 12.53 -3.51
CA VAL A 401 21.40 13.40 -4.22
C VAL A 401 21.83 14.85 -4.08
N GLU A 402 22.22 15.30 -2.88
CA GLU A 402 22.73 16.65 -2.66
C GLU A 402 23.95 17.00 -3.54
N PRO A 403 25.08 16.24 -3.53
CA PRO A 403 26.23 16.58 -4.37
C PRO A 403 25.93 16.45 -5.87
N ALA A 404 25.07 15.52 -6.29
CA ALA A 404 24.65 15.41 -7.69
C ALA A 404 23.81 16.64 -8.12
N LEU A 405 22.86 17.08 -7.29
CA LEU A 405 22.00 18.23 -7.57
C LEU A 405 22.75 19.56 -7.50
N VAL A 406 23.75 19.69 -6.62
CA VAL A 406 24.65 20.86 -6.60
C VAL A 406 25.46 20.93 -7.90
N ASN A 407 26.01 19.81 -8.36
CA ASN A 407 26.71 19.74 -9.65
C ASN A 407 25.79 20.04 -10.83
N PHE A 408 24.55 19.53 -10.79
CA PHE A 408 23.54 19.80 -11.81
C PHE A 408 23.15 21.29 -11.83
N THR A 409 22.90 21.90 -10.67
CA THR A 409 22.60 23.33 -10.55
C THR A 409 23.74 24.21 -11.05
N ARG A 410 24.99 23.80 -10.80
CA ARG A 410 26.18 24.43 -11.35
C ARG A 410 26.23 24.30 -12.87
N PHE A 411 26.00 23.11 -13.42
CA PHE A 411 25.91 22.88 -14.87
C PHE A 411 24.83 23.76 -15.52
N LEU A 412 23.65 23.86 -14.91
CA LEU A 412 22.58 24.74 -15.38
C LEU A 412 22.98 26.21 -15.35
N THR A 413 23.67 26.65 -14.31
CA THR A 413 24.12 28.05 -14.18
C THR A 413 25.22 28.39 -15.19
N GLU A 414 26.16 27.48 -15.42
CA GLU A 414 27.17 27.62 -16.47
C GLU A 414 26.55 27.59 -17.87
N GLY A 415 25.60 26.68 -18.11
CA GLY A 415 24.83 26.59 -19.35
C GLY A 415 24.02 27.85 -19.62
N GLN A 416 23.34 28.38 -18.61
CA GLN A 416 22.59 29.64 -18.71
C GLN A 416 23.49 30.80 -19.12
N LYS A 417 24.66 30.96 -18.47
CA LYS A 417 25.63 32.01 -18.83
C LYS A 417 26.10 31.88 -20.27
N LYS A 418 26.35 30.64 -20.74
CA LYS A 418 26.73 30.40 -22.14
C LYS A 418 25.61 30.81 -23.08
N ILE A 419 24.36 30.40 -22.81
CA ILE A 419 23.22 30.72 -23.66
C ILE A 419 22.94 32.24 -23.68
N GLU A 420 22.99 32.90 -22.52
CA GLU A 420 22.83 34.36 -22.42
C GLU A 420 23.91 35.12 -23.20
N ALA A 421 25.13 34.62 -23.24
CA ALA A 421 26.21 35.18 -24.07
C ALA A 421 25.94 35.04 -25.59
N PHE A 422 25.12 34.07 -26.01
CA PHE A 422 24.70 33.92 -27.41
C PHE A 422 23.51 34.79 -27.80
N TYR A 423 22.72 35.32 -26.85
CA TYR A 423 21.54 36.13 -27.19
C TYR A 423 21.83 37.36 -28.08
N PRO A 424 22.90 38.15 -27.85
CA PRO A 424 23.22 39.26 -28.74
C PRO A 424 23.55 38.80 -30.18
N GLN A 425 24.18 37.63 -30.31
CA GLN A 425 24.49 37.05 -31.63
C GLN A 425 23.23 36.59 -32.34
N ILE A 426 22.30 35.97 -31.61
CA ILE A 426 20.98 35.57 -32.15
C ILE A 426 20.19 36.80 -32.59
N ASP A 427 20.20 37.89 -31.83
CA ASP A 427 19.54 39.13 -32.21
C ASP A 427 20.15 39.76 -33.46
N GLN A 428 21.49 39.73 -33.59
CA GLN A 428 22.18 40.18 -34.80
C GLN A 428 21.83 39.32 -36.01
N MET A 429 21.84 37.98 -35.86
CA MET A 429 21.46 37.06 -36.93
C MET A 429 20.00 37.24 -37.35
N ASP A 430 19.06 37.41 -36.40
CA ASP A 430 17.66 37.70 -36.70
C ASP A 430 17.51 39.04 -37.43
N PHE A 431 18.24 40.07 -37.02
CA PHE A 431 18.24 41.36 -37.70
C PHE A 431 18.70 41.24 -39.16
N TYR A 432 19.82 40.56 -39.43
CA TYR A 432 20.29 40.34 -40.81
C TYR A 432 19.33 39.48 -41.63
N ARG A 433 18.80 38.40 -41.05
CA ARG A 433 17.78 37.55 -41.67
C ARG A 433 16.53 38.35 -42.05
N TRP A 434 16.03 39.16 -41.12
CA TRP A 434 14.84 39.97 -41.30
C TRP A 434 15.04 41.00 -42.43
N ILE A 435 16.17 41.72 -42.43
CA ILE A 435 16.53 42.65 -43.51
C ILE A 435 16.64 41.92 -44.85
N GLY A 436 17.33 40.77 -44.89
CA GLY A 436 17.50 39.99 -46.11
C GLY A 436 16.17 39.62 -46.75
N CYS A 437 15.22 39.13 -45.95
CA CYS A 437 13.88 38.80 -46.43
C CYS A 437 13.09 40.05 -46.87
N VAL A 438 13.21 41.17 -46.16
CA VAL A 438 12.58 42.45 -46.58
C VAL A 438 13.12 42.91 -47.92
N VAL A 439 14.45 42.86 -48.14
CA VAL A 439 15.08 43.22 -49.43
C VAL A 439 14.54 42.33 -50.56
N VAL A 440 14.46 41.02 -50.34
CA VAL A 440 13.89 40.05 -51.27
C VAL A 440 12.42 40.38 -51.59
N CYS A 441 11.60 40.65 -50.56
CA CYS A 441 10.21 41.07 -50.75
C CYS A 441 10.10 42.37 -51.54
N CYS A 442 10.94 43.37 -51.25
CA CYS A 442 10.98 44.65 -51.96
C CYS A 442 11.31 44.49 -53.45
N MET A 443 12.19 43.55 -53.82
CA MET A 443 12.47 43.24 -55.23
C MET A 443 11.22 42.74 -55.96
N VAL A 444 10.42 41.88 -55.32
CA VAL A 444 9.15 41.38 -55.89
C VAL A 444 8.10 42.49 -55.95
N VAL A 445 7.99 43.31 -54.90
CA VAL A 445 7.08 44.47 -54.88
C VAL A 445 7.42 45.46 -55.98
N LEU A 446 8.70 45.68 -56.30
CA LEU A 446 9.11 46.54 -57.40
C LEU A 446 8.59 46.00 -58.76
N ILE A 447 8.70 44.70 -59.00
CA ILE A 447 8.14 44.05 -60.20
C ILE A 447 6.62 44.23 -60.25
N LEU A 448 5.93 44.00 -59.13
CA LEU A 448 4.49 44.19 -59.02
C LEU A 448 4.08 45.64 -59.24
N ALA A 449 4.82 46.61 -58.72
CA ALA A 449 4.57 48.02 -58.91
C ALA A 449 4.65 48.39 -60.39
N PHE A 450 5.66 47.92 -61.12
CA PHE A 450 5.75 48.10 -62.57
C PHE A 450 4.61 47.43 -63.32
N ASN A 451 4.19 46.22 -62.92
CA ASN A 451 3.06 45.52 -63.53
C ASN A 451 1.73 46.25 -63.29
N PHE A 452 1.42 46.66 -62.05
CA PHE A 452 0.19 47.37 -61.73
C PHE A 452 0.15 48.78 -62.33
N LEU A 453 1.22 49.57 -62.22
CA LEU A 453 1.28 50.89 -62.84
C LEU A 453 1.22 50.79 -64.37
N GLY A 454 1.88 49.79 -64.95
CA GLY A 454 1.83 49.50 -66.38
C GLY A 454 0.44 49.12 -66.87
N LEU A 455 -0.27 48.27 -66.12
CA LEU A 455 -1.66 47.89 -66.38
C LEU A 455 -2.63 49.08 -66.21
N LEU A 456 -2.49 49.88 -65.15
CA LEU A 456 -3.31 51.06 -64.90
C LEU A 456 -3.15 52.10 -66.01
N CYS A 457 -1.90 52.45 -66.37
CA CYS A 457 -1.61 53.37 -67.46
C CYS A 457 -2.05 52.80 -68.82
N GLY A 458 -1.94 51.48 -69.01
CA GLY A 458 -2.38 50.78 -70.22
C GLY A 458 -3.90 50.77 -70.41
N ILE A 459 -4.67 50.58 -69.34
CA ILE A 459 -6.14 50.59 -69.34
C ILE A 459 -6.66 52.03 -69.45
N CYS A 460 -6.15 52.96 -68.63
CA CYS A 460 -6.61 54.36 -68.63
C CYS A 460 -6.18 55.12 -69.90
N GLY A 461 -5.04 54.76 -70.49
CA GLY A 461 -4.53 55.36 -71.73
C GLY A 461 -5.02 54.66 -73.02
N TYR A 462 -5.94 53.70 -72.93
CA TYR A 462 -6.42 52.97 -74.09
C TYR A 462 -7.39 53.81 -74.92
N ASP A 463 -6.99 54.13 -76.15
CA ASP A 463 -7.83 54.76 -77.15
C ASP A 463 -8.12 53.76 -78.29
N LYS A 464 -9.41 53.57 -78.60
CA LYS A 464 -9.91 52.68 -79.65
C LYS A 464 -9.68 53.23 -81.06
N HIS A 465 -9.51 54.55 -81.20
CA HIS A 465 -9.38 55.25 -82.48
C HIS A 465 -7.94 55.61 -82.85
N ALA A 466 -6.98 55.46 -81.93
CA ALA A 466 -5.57 55.72 -82.18
C ALA A 466 -4.85 54.49 -82.77
N SER A 467 -4.08 54.68 -83.84
CA SER A 467 -3.18 53.66 -84.38
C SER A 467 -2.00 53.40 -83.40
N PRO A 468 -1.36 52.21 -83.44
CA PRO A 468 -0.25 51.89 -82.53
C PRO A 468 0.94 52.86 -82.56
N THR A 469 1.10 53.63 -83.65
CA THR A 469 2.15 54.63 -83.85
C THR A 469 1.80 56.02 -83.32
N ASN A 470 0.52 56.30 -83.01
CA ASN A 470 0.03 57.60 -82.48
C ASN A 470 -0.60 57.43 -81.09
N ARG A 471 0.01 56.62 -80.22
CA ARG A 471 -0.49 56.42 -78.85
C ARG A 471 -0.30 57.66 -77.99
N GLY A 472 -1.26 57.92 -77.10
CA GLY A 472 -1.12 58.94 -76.06
C GLY A 472 0.05 58.64 -75.12
N CYS A 473 0.63 59.70 -74.53
CA CYS A 473 1.77 59.61 -73.62
C CYS A 473 1.56 58.57 -72.49
N LEU A 474 0.34 58.51 -71.93
CA LEU A 474 -0.03 57.57 -70.86
C LEU A 474 0.06 56.09 -71.29
N SER A 475 -0.38 55.76 -72.51
CA SER A 475 -0.33 54.39 -73.05
C SER A 475 1.11 53.94 -73.34
N ASN A 476 1.95 54.85 -73.85
CA ASN A 476 3.37 54.58 -74.08
C ASN A 476 4.12 54.31 -72.76
N THR A 477 3.85 55.13 -71.75
CA THR A 477 4.38 54.94 -70.39
C THR A 477 3.95 53.58 -69.82
N GLY A 478 2.69 53.17 -70.00
CA GLY A 478 2.22 51.85 -69.57
C GLY A 478 3.01 50.69 -70.20
N GLY A 479 3.27 50.76 -71.51
CA GLY A 479 4.10 49.77 -72.21
C GLY A 479 5.54 49.71 -71.71
N ASN A 480 6.16 50.86 -71.47
CA ASN A 480 7.53 50.94 -70.92
C ASN A 480 7.61 50.37 -69.50
N LEU A 481 6.62 50.64 -68.65
CA LEU A 481 6.54 50.10 -67.29
C LEU A 481 6.38 48.57 -67.31
N LEU A 482 5.51 48.02 -68.16
CA LEU A 482 5.38 46.56 -68.31
C LEU A 482 6.67 45.91 -68.82
N MET A 483 7.37 46.55 -69.77
CA MET A 483 8.66 46.07 -70.25
C MET A 483 9.76 46.15 -69.16
N ALA A 484 9.74 47.19 -68.33
CA ALA A 484 10.63 47.29 -67.17
C ALA A 484 10.35 46.16 -66.16
N GLY A 485 9.07 45.87 -65.88
CA GLY A 485 8.65 44.73 -65.05
C GLY A 485 9.19 43.40 -65.57
N VAL A 486 9.12 43.16 -66.89
CA VAL A 486 9.71 41.96 -67.53
C VAL A 486 11.23 41.93 -67.37
N GLY A 487 11.91 43.06 -67.57
CA GLY A 487 13.36 43.16 -67.40
C GLY A 487 13.82 42.80 -65.97
N PHE A 488 13.21 43.43 -64.96
CA PHE A 488 13.46 43.09 -63.56
C PHE A 488 13.06 41.66 -63.20
N SER A 489 12.02 41.10 -63.83
CA SER A 489 11.67 39.69 -63.64
C SER A 489 12.79 38.76 -64.09
N PHE A 490 13.42 39.00 -65.26
CA PHE A 490 14.54 38.17 -65.70
C PHE A 490 15.78 38.33 -64.80
N ILE A 491 16.01 39.52 -64.24
CA ILE A 491 17.16 39.80 -63.37
C ILE A 491 17.01 39.11 -62.02
N PHE A 492 15.83 39.16 -61.40
CA PHE A 492 15.64 38.71 -60.02
C PHE A 492 15.02 37.32 -59.88
N SER A 493 14.25 36.81 -60.86
CA SER A 493 13.50 35.55 -60.68
C SER A 493 14.40 34.34 -60.44
N TRP A 494 15.57 34.25 -61.07
CA TRP A 494 16.50 33.13 -60.86
C TRP A 494 17.14 33.19 -59.46
N VAL A 495 17.41 34.40 -58.94
CA VAL A 495 17.90 34.61 -57.58
C VAL A 495 16.84 34.17 -56.58
N LEU A 496 15.59 34.62 -56.77
CA LEU A 496 14.44 34.23 -55.93
C LEU A 496 14.22 32.71 -55.93
N MET A 497 14.25 32.08 -57.10
CA MET A 497 14.13 30.62 -57.21
C MET A 497 15.29 29.91 -56.51
N GLY A 498 16.51 30.47 -56.54
CA GLY A 498 17.64 29.92 -55.81
C GLY A 498 17.43 29.93 -54.29
N VAL A 499 16.87 31.02 -53.74
CA VAL A 499 16.52 31.11 -52.31
C VAL A 499 15.42 30.09 -51.97
N VAL A 500 14.32 30.07 -52.74
CA VAL A 500 13.20 29.12 -52.58
C VAL A 500 13.68 27.67 -52.62
N LEU A 501 14.56 27.34 -53.56
CA LEU A 501 15.11 25.99 -53.70
C LEU A 501 15.93 25.59 -52.47
N ALA A 502 16.80 26.49 -51.99
CA ALA A 502 17.65 26.22 -50.84
C ALA A 502 16.83 26.06 -49.55
N THR A 503 15.86 26.95 -49.32
CA THR A 503 14.98 26.90 -48.14
C THR A 503 14.03 25.70 -48.19
N PHE A 504 13.49 25.36 -49.36
CA PHE A 504 12.63 24.18 -49.55
C PHE A 504 13.35 22.86 -49.30
N VAL A 505 14.52 22.66 -49.91
CA VAL A 505 15.29 21.41 -49.74
C VAL A 505 15.74 21.27 -48.30
N ALA A 506 16.33 22.32 -47.72
CA ALA A 506 16.81 22.26 -46.34
C ALA A 506 15.65 22.16 -45.34
N GLY A 507 14.68 23.07 -45.40
CA GLY A 507 13.56 23.12 -44.46
C GLY A 507 12.62 21.92 -44.58
N GLY A 508 12.30 21.48 -45.79
CA GLY A 508 11.43 20.31 -45.99
C GLY A 508 12.07 19.01 -45.50
N ASN A 509 13.40 18.86 -45.66
CA ASN A 509 14.13 17.72 -45.08
C ASN A 509 14.17 17.80 -43.55
N ILE A 510 14.41 18.98 -42.97
CA ILE A 510 14.38 19.15 -41.51
C ILE A 510 13.00 18.79 -40.96
N GLU A 511 11.93 19.23 -41.64
CA GLU A 511 10.56 18.91 -41.24
C GLU A 511 10.31 17.40 -41.25
N LYS A 512 10.66 16.70 -42.34
CA LYS A 512 10.39 15.27 -42.52
C LYS A 512 11.32 14.33 -41.75
N LEU A 513 12.60 14.69 -41.60
CA LEU A 513 13.61 13.83 -40.97
C LEU A 513 13.84 14.14 -39.49
N VAL A 514 13.47 15.33 -39.02
CA VAL A 514 13.73 15.75 -37.64
C VAL A 514 12.43 16.11 -36.90
N CYS A 515 11.63 17.04 -37.41
CA CYS A 515 10.49 17.58 -36.68
C CYS A 515 9.32 16.60 -36.54
N GLU A 516 8.86 16.00 -37.63
CA GLU A 516 7.79 15.00 -37.58
C GLU A 516 8.17 13.75 -36.74
N PRO A 517 9.39 13.18 -36.86
CA PRO A 517 9.84 12.08 -36.00
C PRO A 517 10.06 12.47 -34.54
N LEU A 518 10.38 13.75 -34.25
CA LEU A 518 10.51 14.26 -32.89
C LEU A 518 9.12 14.39 -32.23
N ALA A 519 8.14 14.95 -32.94
CA ALA A 519 6.76 15.07 -32.49
C ALA A 519 6.11 13.69 -32.24
N ASN A 520 6.28 12.76 -33.19
CA ASN A 520 5.76 11.39 -33.08
C ASN A 520 6.62 10.45 -32.22
N ARG A 521 7.70 10.97 -31.61
CA ARG A 521 8.62 10.24 -30.70
C ARG A 521 9.35 9.06 -31.35
N GLU A 522 9.33 8.94 -32.67
CA GLU A 522 10.09 7.94 -33.44
C GLU A 522 11.60 8.17 -33.32
N LEU A 523 12.03 9.43 -33.16
CA LEU A 523 13.44 9.76 -32.96
C LEU A 523 14.01 9.16 -31.67
N PHE A 524 13.23 9.11 -30.58
CA PHE A 524 13.65 8.47 -29.32
C PHE A 524 13.89 6.98 -29.51
N LYS A 525 13.07 6.31 -30.33
CA LYS A 525 13.26 4.89 -30.66
C LYS A 525 14.58 4.60 -31.37
N ILE A 526 15.18 5.57 -32.07
CA ILE A 526 16.53 5.44 -32.66
C ILE A 526 17.60 5.56 -31.58
N ILE A 527 17.51 6.59 -30.74
CA ILE A 527 18.50 6.84 -29.67
C ILE A 527 18.51 5.70 -28.65
N ASP A 528 17.32 5.13 -28.39
CA ASP A 528 17.13 3.99 -27.49
C ASP A 528 17.51 2.64 -28.12
N THR A 529 17.89 2.61 -29.41
CA THR A 529 18.33 1.36 -30.03
C THR A 529 19.71 0.96 -29.50
N PRO A 530 19.91 -0.32 -29.12
CA PRO A 530 21.16 -0.75 -28.49
C PRO A 530 22.41 -0.44 -29.31
N TYR A 531 23.45 0.04 -28.64
CA TYR A 531 24.79 0.34 -29.20
C TYR A 531 24.83 1.43 -30.28
N ILE A 532 23.74 2.19 -30.51
CA ILE A 532 23.67 3.22 -31.58
C ILE A 532 24.30 4.55 -31.19
N VAL A 533 24.28 4.95 -29.94
CA VAL A 533 24.86 6.24 -29.52
C VAL A 533 26.32 6.06 -29.09
N HIS A 534 26.66 4.89 -28.57
CA HIS A 534 28.01 4.60 -28.08
C HIS A 534 28.35 3.10 -28.27
N PRO A 535 29.48 2.75 -28.90
CA PRO A 535 29.79 1.37 -29.29
C PRO A 535 29.99 0.43 -28.08
N THR A 536 30.37 0.96 -26.92
CA THR A 536 30.60 0.15 -25.70
C THR A 536 29.42 0.14 -24.72
N LYS A 537 28.34 0.90 -24.98
CA LYS A 537 27.18 0.97 -24.08
C LYS A 537 25.95 0.45 -24.81
N LYS A 538 25.37 -0.66 -24.32
CA LYS A 538 24.12 -1.22 -24.84
C LYS A 538 23.03 -0.15 -24.80
N ASN A 539 22.67 0.35 -23.63
CA ASN A 539 21.73 1.46 -23.49
C ASN A 539 22.48 2.75 -23.11
N PHE A 540 22.27 3.82 -23.88
CA PHE A 540 23.02 5.08 -23.74
C PHE A 540 22.73 5.80 -22.42
N LEU A 541 21.44 6.04 -22.15
CA LEU A 541 20.97 6.79 -21.00
C LEU A 541 21.44 6.19 -19.65
N PRO A 542 21.21 4.90 -19.36
CA PRO A 542 21.66 4.31 -18.10
C PRO A 542 23.18 4.11 -18.05
N GLY A 543 23.83 3.85 -19.20
CA GLY A 543 25.29 3.82 -19.27
C GLY A 543 25.94 5.19 -19.02
N MET A 544 25.21 6.29 -19.22
CA MET A 544 25.65 7.66 -18.90
C MET A 544 25.33 8.03 -17.45
N LEU A 545 24.11 7.78 -16.99
CA LEU A 545 23.63 8.19 -15.67
C LEU A 545 24.11 7.28 -14.52
N PHE A 546 24.09 5.96 -14.73
CA PHE A 546 24.34 4.97 -13.68
C PHE A 546 25.64 4.21 -13.84
N GLN A 547 26.40 4.50 -14.91
CA GLN A 547 27.55 3.73 -15.36
C GLN A 547 27.24 2.24 -15.58
N ASP A 548 25.96 1.91 -15.79
CA ASP A 548 25.47 0.54 -16.00
C ASP A 548 24.70 0.50 -17.33
N PRO A 549 25.33 0.01 -18.42
CA PRO A 549 24.69 -0.02 -19.73
C PRO A 549 23.65 -1.12 -19.89
N ASN A 550 23.52 -2.07 -18.93
CA ASN A 550 22.62 -3.22 -19.04
C ASN A 550 21.22 -2.95 -18.50
N LEU A 551 21.00 -1.83 -17.82
CA LEU A 551 19.69 -1.43 -17.31
C LEU A 551 18.74 -1.11 -18.47
N ASP A 552 17.51 -1.62 -18.45
CA ASP A 552 16.49 -1.39 -19.49
C ASP A 552 15.77 -0.04 -19.31
N LEU A 553 16.54 1.05 -19.18
CA LEU A 553 16.02 2.42 -19.14
C LEU A 553 16.16 3.10 -20.52
N THR A 554 15.05 3.60 -21.04
CA THR A 554 14.97 4.29 -22.33
C THR A 554 14.68 5.79 -22.15
N ILE A 555 15.18 6.62 -23.06
CA ILE A 555 14.85 8.06 -23.12
C ILE A 555 13.37 8.23 -23.40
N GLY A 556 12.78 7.40 -24.26
CA GLY A 556 11.35 7.42 -24.55
C GLY A 556 10.49 7.17 -23.31
N SER A 557 10.83 6.17 -22.48
CA SER A 557 10.10 5.92 -21.22
C SER A 557 10.30 7.04 -20.21
N MET A 558 11.53 7.52 -20.02
CA MET A 558 11.81 8.63 -19.11
C MET A 558 11.06 9.90 -19.51
N TYR A 559 11.08 10.24 -20.81
CA TYR A 559 10.35 11.40 -21.33
C TYR A 559 8.85 11.26 -21.09
N ARG A 560 8.25 10.10 -21.39
CA ARG A 560 6.81 9.87 -21.19
C ARG A 560 6.42 10.04 -19.73
N ASP A 561 7.13 9.40 -18.82
CA ASP A 561 6.82 9.45 -17.38
C ASP A 561 6.99 10.89 -16.85
N CYS A 562 8.02 11.62 -17.31
CA CYS A 562 8.18 13.04 -17.00
C CYS A 562 7.14 13.94 -17.68
N HIS A 563 6.64 13.58 -18.87
CA HIS A 563 5.57 14.32 -19.54
C HIS A 563 4.25 14.18 -18.78
N GLU A 564 3.98 13.01 -18.19
CA GLU A 564 2.85 12.76 -17.27
C GLU A 564 3.06 13.33 -15.86
N ASN A 565 4.14 14.11 -15.65
CA ASN A 565 4.49 14.72 -14.37
C ASN A 565 4.76 13.71 -13.23
N SER A 566 5.25 12.51 -13.57
CA SER A 566 5.67 11.52 -12.58
C SER A 566 6.92 11.98 -11.82
N GLY A 567 7.16 11.39 -10.65
CA GLY A 567 8.38 11.58 -9.88
C GLY A 567 9.59 10.97 -10.57
N LEU A 568 10.76 11.60 -10.40
CA LEU A 568 12.02 11.18 -11.02
C LEU A 568 12.40 9.73 -10.69
N TYR A 569 12.02 9.25 -9.49
CA TYR A 569 12.27 7.87 -9.08
C TYR A 569 11.58 6.85 -9.98
N SER A 570 10.34 7.14 -10.41
CA SER A 570 9.61 6.30 -11.37
C SER A 570 10.18 6.45 -12.78
N ALA A 571 10.39 7.70 -13.23
CA ALA A 571 10.83 7.98 -14.60
C ALA A 571 12.23 7.41 -14.93
N LEU A 572 13.12 7.34 -13.93
CA LEU A 572 14.44 6.71 -14.07
C LEU A 572 14.45 5.22 -13.66
N GLN A 573 13.29 4.65 -13.30
CA GLN A 573 13.14 3.28 -12.82
C GLN A 573 14.12 2.93 -11.70
N LEU A 574 14.34 3.86 -10.76
CA LEU A 574 15.35 3.73 -9.71
C LEU A 574 15.06 2.54 -8.77
N GLU A 575 13.84 2.03 -8.74
CA GLU A 575 13.44 0.83 -8.01
C GLU A 575 14.26 -0.43 -8.36
N THR A 576 14.78 -0.51 -9.58
CA THR A 576 15.63 -1.61 -10.06
C THR A 576 17.00 -1.64 -9.38
N LYS A 577 17.52 -0.47 -8.99
CA LYS A 577 18.85 -0.30 -8.38
C LYS A 577 18.77 0.02 -6.88
N PHE A 578 17.75 0.78 -6.49
CA PHE A 578 17.51 1.30 -5.15
C PHE A 578 16.11 0.92 -4.69
N ASN A 579 15.91 -0.37 -4.38
CA ASN A 579 14.61 -0.85 -3.93
C ASN A 579 14.34 -0.43 -2.48
N PHE A 580 13.56 0.65 -2.33
CA PHE A 580 13.16 1.18 -1.02
C PHE A 580 12.48 0.12 -0.13
N ASN A 581 11.60 -0.71 -0.69
CA ASN A 581 10.93 -1.78 0.07
C ASN A 581 11.92 -2.83 0.58
N LYS A 582 12.92 -3.21 -0.21
CA LYS A 582 13.95 -4.17 0.21
C LYS A 582 14.80 -3.60 1.35
N PHE A 583 15.15 -2.31 1.26
CA PHE A 583 15.90 -1.63 2.31
C PHE A 583 15.07 -1.58 3.61
N ILE A 584 13.83 -1.08 3.55
CA ILE A 584 13.00 -0.97 4.74
C ILE A 584 12.62 -2.35 5.33
N ASN A 585 12.37 -3.37 4.51
CA ASN A 585 12.14 -4.72 5.02
C ASN A 585 13.38 -5.29 5.72
N THR A 586 14.58 -4.87 5.35
CA THR A 586 15.81 -5.30 6.04
C THR A 586 16.01 -4.53 7.36
N THR A 587 15.65 -3.24 7.38
CA THR A 587 15.90 -2.31 8.48
C THR A 587 14.78 -2.26 9.53
N VAL A 588 13.52 -2.14 9.10
CA VAL A 588 12.33 -2.03 9.97
C VAL A 588 11.78 -3.41 10.36
N TYR A 589 11.84 -4.40 9.47
CA TYR A 589 11.50 -5.81 9.77
C TYR A 589 12.72 -6.62 10.23
N ASN A 590 13.58 -6.02 11.04
CA ASN A 590 14.70 -6.73 11.65
C ASN A 590 14.17 -7.86 12.59
N PRO A 591 14.82 -9.04 12.67
CA PRO A 591 14.52 -10.10 13.65
C PRO A 591 14.48 -9.62 15.12
N SER A 592 15.00 -8.43 15.41
CA SER A 592 14.89 -7.76 16.70
C SER A 592 13.45 -7.36 17.08
N LEU A 593 12.62 -6.95 16.10
CA LEU A 593 11.20 -6.66 16.33
C LEU A 593 10.41 -7.97 16.57
N ALA A 594 10.75 -9.04 15.83
CA ALA A 594 10.20 -10.37 16.06
C ALA A 594 10.56 -10.92 17.46
N LYS A 595 11.79 -10.72 17.93
CA LYS A 595 12.20 -11.07 19.32
C LYS A 595 11.44 -10.28 20.38
N MET A 596 11.01 -9.06 20.08
CA MET A 596 10.17 -8.26 20.98
C MET A 596 8.75 -8.84 21.05
N PHE A 597 8.19 -9.26 19.92
CA PHE A 597 6.87 -9.91 19.89
C PHE A 597 6.87 -11.29 20.56
N ASP A 598 7.98 -12.02 20.50
CA ASP A 598 8.16 -13.23 21.30
C ASP A 598 8.21 -12.96 22.81
N SER A 599 8.63 -11.76 23.24
CA SER A 599 8.67 -11.40 24.67
C SER A 599 7.33 -10.92 25.25
N VAL A 600 6.33 -10.64 24.39
CA VAL A 600 4.95 -10.26 24.80
C VAL A 600 4.04 -11.50 24.88
N LYS A 601 4.53 -12.69 24.47
CA LYS A 601 3.81 -13.94 24.71
C LYS A 601 3.72 -14.21 26.22
N VAL A 602 2.57 -13.90 26.80
CA VAL A 602 2.24 -14.33 28.15
C VAL A 602 1.92 -15.81 28.08
N ASP A 603 2.77 -16.62 28.69
CA ASP A 603 2.59 -18.06 28.78
C ASP A 603 1.78 -18.38 30.04
N LEU A 604 0.53 -18.82 29.88
CA LEU A 604 -0.31 -19.26 30.99
C LEU A 604 -0.22 -20.77 31.24
N GLN A 605 0.73 -21.48 30.60
CA GLN A 605 0.92 -22.92 30.80
C GLN A 605 1.26 -23.30 32.25
N ASN A 606 1.62 -22.34 33.11
CA ASN A 606 2.00 -22.56 34.51
C ASN A 606 1.02 -21.93 35.52
N ILE A 607 -0.27 -21.81 35.19
CA ILE A 607 -1.26 -21.44 36.22
C ILE A 607 -1.51 -22.66 37.12
N VAL A 608 -1.01 -22.58 38.34
CA VAL A 608 -1.19 -23.56 39.41
C VAL A 608 -2.19 -22.98 40.40
N LEU A 609 -3.41 -23.54 40.45
CA LEU A 609 -4.47 -23.19 41.40
C LEU A 609 -4.25 -23.87 42.76
N LEU A 610 -3.66 -25.06 42.77
CA LEU A 610 -3.24 -25.76 43.98
C LEU A 610 -1.85 -26.36 43.79
N GLU A 611 -0.88 -25.84 44.55
CA GLU A 611 0.50 -26.30 44.53
C GLU A 611 0.60 -27.80 44.90
N GLN A 612 1.68 -28.44 44.44
CA GLN A 612 1.90 -29.87 44.68
C GLN A 612 1.90 -30.21 46.17
N GLU A 613 2.41 -29.31 47.01
CA GLU A 613 2.37 -29.44 48.48
C GLU A 613 0.94 -29.50 49.03
N GLY A 614 0.03 -28.68 48.50
CA GLY A 614 -1.38 -28.70 48.85
C GLY A 614 -2.10 -29.95 48.35
N ARG A 615 -1.74 -30.44 47.16
CA ARG A 615 -2.26 -31.70 46.58
C ARG A 615 -1.88 -32.90 47.43
N ASP A 616 -0.60 -32.98 47.80
CA ASP A 616 -0.07 -34.05 48.64
C ASP A 616 -0.68 -34.01 50.04
N SER A 617 -0.91 -32.80 50.59
CA SER A 617 -1.56 -32.64 51.89
C SER A 617 -3.02 -33.13 51.92
N LEU A 618 -3.79 -32.87 50.86
CA LEU A 618 -5.16 -33.38 50.73
C LEU A 618 -5.20 -34.91 50.56
N LEU A 619 -4.29 -35.47 49.76
CA LEU A 619 -4.15 -36.91 49.59
C LEU A 619 -3.73 -37.60 50.89
N ASN A 620 -2.81 -37.00 51.64
CA ASN A 620 -2.40 -37.49 52.95
C ASN A 620 -3.57 -37.44 53.94
N PHE A 621 -4.40 -36.38 53.91
CA PHE A 621 -5.60 -36.31 54.74
C PHE A 621 -6.62 -37.41 54.42
N ALA A 622 -6.87 -37.67 53.14
CA ALA A 622 -7.76 -38.75 52.70
C ALA A 622 -7.29 -40.15 53.17
N ASN A 623 -5.98 -40.31 53.40
CA ASN A 623 -5.32 -41.55 53.78
C ASN A 623 -4.89 -41.58 55.27
N THR A 624 -5.50 -40.77 56.13
CA THR A 624 -5.19 -40.64 57.58
C THR A 624 -5.42 -41.90 58.44
N GLY A 625 -5.70 -43.05 57.83
CA GLY A 625 -5.93 -44.32 58.56
C GLY A 625 -7.32 -44.46 59.19
N LEU A 626 -8.29 -43.63 58.80
CA LEU A 626 -9.70 -43.76 59.22
C LEU A 626 -10.34 -45.09 58.79
N GLY A 627 -9.79 -45.74 57.76
CA GLY A 627 -10.21 -47.07 57.32
C GLY A 627 -9.74 -48.19 58.25
N ASP A 628 -8.72 -47.93 59.08
CA ASP A 628 -8.05 -48.93 59.91
C ASP A 628 -8.65 -49.01 61.33
N ILE A 629 -9.65 -48.17 61.65
CA ILE A 629 -10.37 -48.20 62.92
C ILE A 629 -11.32 -49.39 62.95
N ASP A 630 -11.21 -50.24 63.98
CA ASP A 630 -12.14 -51.35 64.20
C ASP A 630 -13.48 -50.86 64.77
N TYR A 631 -14.30 -50.27 63.89
CA TYR A 631 -15.63 -49.77 64.23
C TYR A 631 -16.54 -50.85 64.84
N GLN A 632 -16.31 -52.13 64.51
CA GLN A 632 -17.10 -53.24 65.00
C GLN A 632 -16.78 -53.55 66.47
N ALA A 633 -15.52 -53.47 66.89
CA ALA A 633 -15.12 -53.63 68.28
C ALA A 633 -15.76 -52.56 69.19
N TYR A 634 -15.71 -51.29 68.79
CA TYR A 634 -16.33 -50.18 69.54
C TYR A 634 -17.84 -50.37 69.71
N MET A 635 -18.55 -50.71 68.63
CA MET A 635 -20.01 -50.87 68.68
C MET A 635 -20.42 -52.13 69.46
N THR A 636 -19.61 -53.18 69.46
CA THR A 636 -19.88 -54.38 70.26
C THR A 636 -19.80 -54.09 71.75
N GLU A 637 -18.84 -53.28 72.19
CA GLU A 637 -18.66 -52.96 73.61
C GLU A 637 -19.72 -51.98 74.13
N VAL A 638 -20.08 -50.97 73.33
CA VAL A 638 -21.13 -50.00 73.70
C VAL A 638 -22.49 -50.67 73.87
N ASN A 639 -22.79 -51.72 73.11
CA ASN A 639 -24.08 -52.42 73.18
C ASN A 639 -24.24 -53.33 74.41
N LYS A 640 -23.20 -53.58 75.21
CA LYS A 640 -23.26 -54.45 76.42
C LYS A 640 -23.87 -53.76 77.65
N GLY A 641 -23.99 -52.43 77.65
CA GLY A 641 -24.43 -51.64 78.81
C GLY A 641 -23.36 -51.51 79.91
N VAL A 642 -23.61 -50.64 80.90
CA VAL A 642 -22.62 -50.31 81.96
C VAL A 642 -22.58 -51.39 83.05
N THR A 643 -23.74 -51.81 83.58
CA THR A 643 -23.86 -52.80 84.68
C THR A 643 -24.65 -54.03 84.24
N MET A 644 -24.41 -55.19 84.88
CA MET A 644 -25.12 -56.44 84.55
C MET A 644 -26.63 -56.40 84.87
N THR A 645 -27.04 -55.52 85.78
CA THR A 645 -28.42 -55.32 86.21
C THR A 645 -28.62 -53.83 86.51
N ASP A 646 -29.85 -53.34 86.33
CA ASP A 646 -30.20 -51.96 86.65
C ASP A 646 -30.04 -51.71 88.16
N LEU A 647 -29.11 -50.82 88.52
CA LEU A 647 -28.76 -50.56 89.93
C LEU A 647 -29.92 -49.93 90.71
N LEU A 648 -30.79 -49.16 90.06
CA LEU A 648 -31.97 -48.57 90.70
C LEU A 648 -32.99 -49.66 91.06
N SER A 649 -33.26 -50.57 90.13
CA SER A 649 -34.12 -51.74 90.35
C SER A 649 -33.56 -52.61 91.48
N PHE A 650 -32.25 -52.89 91.46
CA PHE A 650 -31.58 -53.65 92.52
C PHE A 650 -31.70 -52.94 93.89
N ALA A 651 -31.49 -51.63 93.95
CA ALA A 651 -31.63 -50.86 95.19
C ALA A 651 -33.07 -50.83 95.71
N ASN A 652 -34.07 -50.71 94.84
CA ASN A 652 -35.48 -50.75 95.20
C ASN A 652 -35.89 -52.12 95.75
N GLU A 653 -35.42 -53.20 95.13
CA GLU A 653 -35.64 -54.56 95.62
C GLU A 653 -34.95 -54.79 96.97
N LEU A 654 -33.70 -54.34 97.13
CA LEU A 654 -32.97 -54.45 98.38
C LEU A 654 -33.68 -53.72 99.53
N GLU A 655 -34.19 -52.52 99.27
CA GLU A 655 -34.98 -51.75 100.25
C GLU A 655 -36.32 -52.43 100.59
N ALA A 656 -37.03 -52.96 99.58
CA ALA A 656 -38.27 -53.70 99.79
C ALA A 656 -38.07 -54.98 100.63
N GLN A 657 -36.94 -55.67 100.45
CA GLN A 657 -36.54 -56.79 101.31
C GLN A 657 -36.20 -56.31 102.73
N ALA A 658 -35.54 -55.16 102.87
CA ALA A 658 -35.23 -54.58 104.18
C ALA A 658 -36.49 -54.12 104.94
N ASP A 659 -37.55 -53.68 104.25
CA ASP A 659 -38.83 -53.30 104.85
C ASP A 659 -39.60 -54.47 105.49
N GLN A 660 -39.33 -55.71 105.05
CA GLN A 660 -39.93 -56.92 105.63
C GLN A 660 -39.27 -57.32 106.96
N LEU A 661 -38.15 -56.70 107.32
CA LEU A 661 -37.42 -57.00 108.55
C LEU A 661 -37.97 -56.21 109.75
N PRO A 662 -37.89 -56.77 110.97
CA PRO A 662 -38.21 -56.02 112.18
C PRO A 662 -37.30 -54.79 112.31
N ARG A 663 -37.87 -53.67 112.79
CA ARG A 663 -37.14 -52.41 112.96
C ARG A 663 -35.91 -52.62 113.85
N GLY A 664 -34.73 -52.36 113.30
CA GLY A 664 -33.45 -52.58 113.97
C GLY A 664 -32.25 -52.19 113.10
N ALA A 665 -31.04 -52.43 113.62
CA ALA A 665 -29.78 -52.04 112.96
C ALA A 665 -29.60 -52.69 111.58
N LEU A 666 -29.98 -53.96 111.42
CA LEU A 666 -29.85 -54.71 110.16
C LEU A 666 -30.72 -54.13 109.03
N ALA A 667 -32.00 -53.84 109.31
CA ALA A 667 -32.90 -53.24 108.33
C ALA A 667 -32.41 -51.86 107.87
N ASN A 668 -31.92 -51.05 108.81
CA ASN A 668 -31.34 -49.73 108.50
C ASN A 668 -30.03 -49.84 107.70
N ALA A 669 -29.18 -50.82 107.99
CA ALA A 669 -27.94 -51.07 107.25
C ALA A 669 -28.22 -51.46 105.79
N LEU A 670 -29.19 -52.37 105.55
CA LEU A 670 -29.60 -52.76 104.19
C LEU A 670 -30.20 -51.59 103.39
N LYS A 671 -31.00 -50.73 104.03
CA LYS A 671 -31.46 -49.47 103.43
C LYS A 671 -30.32 -48.50 103.14
N GLY A 672 -29.31 -48.44 104.00
CA GLY A 672 -28.07 -47.69 103.76
C GLY A 672 -27.34 -48.14 102.50
N HIS A 673 -27.22 -49.45 102.29
CA HIS A 673 -26.65 -50.00 101.05
C HIS A 673 -27.52 -49.69 99.82
N ALA A 674 -28.85 -49.79 99.91
CA ALA A 674 -29.73 -49.38 98.82
C ALA A 674 -29.53 -47.90 98.44
N SER A 675 -29.38 -47.02 99.43
CA SER A 675 -29.05 -45.60 99.19
C SER A 675 -27.68 -45.42 98.55
N SER A 676 -26.67 -46.17 98.99
CA SER A 676 -25.31 -46.13 98.41
C SER A 676 -25.32 -46.58 96.94
N ILE A 677 -26.04 -47.66 96.63
CA ILE A 677 -26.18 -48.16 95.25
C ILE A 677 -26.90 -47.14 94.35
N ARG A 678 -27.93 -46.43 94.85
CA ARG A 678 -28.56 -45.32 94.11
C ARG A 678 -27.58 -44.17 93.87
N GLN A 679 -26.72 -43.88 94.83
CA GLN A 679 -25.70 -42.86 94.69
C GLN A 679 -24.64 -43.27 93.65
N ILE A 680 -24.18 -44.53 93.66
CA ILE A 680 -23.27 -45.07 92.64
C ILE A 680 -23.90 -44.96 91.24
N HIS A 681 -25.18 -45.29 91.09
CA HIS A 681 -25.89 -45.13 89.82
C HIS A 681 -25.90 -43.67 89.34
N LYS A 682 -26.26 -42.73 90.22
CA LYS A 682 -26.34 -41.31 89.87
C LYS A 682 -24.97 -40.71 89.56
N ASP A 683 -23.97 -40.99 90.37
CA ASP A 683 -22.67 -40.32 90.32
C ASP A 683 -21.71 -40.99 89.32
N GLN A 684 -21.90 -42.28 89.00
CA GLN A 684 -20.96 -43.04 88.17
C GLN A 684 -21.61 -43.67 86.92
N VAL A 685 -22.84 -44.19 86.99
CA VAL A 685 -23.47 -44.86 85.83
C VAL A 685 -24.03 -43.85 84.81
N LEU A 686 -24.75 -42.81 85.25
CA LEU A 686 -25.33 -41.81 84.34
C LEU A 686 -24.28 -41.07 83.48
N PRO A 687 -23.12 -40.62 84.02
CA PRO A 687 -22.07 -40.02 83.20
C PRO A 687 -21.48 -41.00 82.17
N MET A 688 -21.36 -42.28 82.52
CA MET A 688 -20.88 -43.33 81.61
C MET A 688 -21.88 -43.57 80.47
N GLU A 689 -23.19 -43.60 80.74
CA GLU A 689 -24.21 -43.73 79.70
C GLU A 689 -24.19 -42.56 78.71
N GLN A 690 -23.97 -41.34 79.20
CA GLN A 690 -23.83 -40.15 78.35
C GLN A 690 -22.57 -40.21 77.47
N ALA A 691 -21.45 -40.67 78.04
CA ALA A 691 -20.20 -40.87 77.29
C ALA A 691 -20.34 -41.99 76.24
N MET A 692 -21.03 -43.09 76.55
CA MET A 692 -21.33 -44.17 75.58
C MET A 692 -22.19 -43.69 74.41
N SER A 693 -23.20 -42.86 74.66
CA SER A 693 -24.04 -42.25 73.62
C SER A 693 -23.22 -41.35 72.68
N THR A 694 -22.34 -40.53 73.26
CA THR A 694 -21.41 -39.66 72.53
C THR A 694 -20.42 -40.47 71.69
N LEU A 695 -19.87 -41.55 72.26
CA LEU A 695 -18.98 -42.49 71.58
C LEU A 695 -19.68 -43.17 70.40
N SER A 696 -20.90 -43.69 70.59
CA SER A 696 -21.67 -44.36 69.53
C SER A 696 -22.01 -43.44 68.35
N SER A 697 -22.44 -42.22 68.65
CA SER A 697 -22.74 -41.20 67.63
C SER A 697 -21.50 -40.84 66.81
N SER A 698 -20.37 -40.60 67.49
CA SER A 698 -19.12 -40.19 66.86
C SER A 698 -18.51 -41.31 66.02
N ILE A 699 -18.56 -42.56 66.50
CA ILE A 699 -18.11 -43.75 65.77
C ILE A 699 -18.92 -44.00 64.48
N ARG A 700 -20.26 -43.85 64.53
CA ARG A 700 -21.11 -43.96 63.33
C ARG A 700 -20.82 -42.86 62.30
N LEU A 701 -20.54 -41.64 62.77
CA LEU A 701 -20.17 -40.52 61.91
C LEU A 701 -18.82 -40.76 61.24
N LEU A 702 -17.83 -41.24 61.98
CA LEU A 702 -16.51 -41.59 61.45
C LEU A 702 -16.59 -42.73 60.43
N GLN A 703 -17.38 -43.78 60.69
CA GLN A 703 -17.56 -44.90 59.76
C GLN A 703 -18.12 -44.45 58.40
N ARG A 704 -19.15 -43.60 58.40
CA ARG A 704 -19.70 -43.02 57.15
C ARG A 704 -18.65 -42.17 56.44
N THR A 705 -17.99 -41.28 57.19
CA THR A 705 -17.04 -40.32 56.62
C THR A 705 -15.80 -41.01 56.03
N SER A 706 -15.32 -42.10 56.66
CA SER A 706 -14.20 -42.92 56.17
C SER A 706 -14.43 -43.45 54.75
N THR A 707 -15.66 -43.87 54.42
CA THR A 707 -16.00 -44.37 53.08
C THR A 707 -16.15 -43.28 52.02
N GLU A 708 -16.59 -42.08 52.42
CA GLU A 708 -16.89 -40.98 51.49
C GLU A 708 -15.68 -40.08 51.23
N LEU A 709 -14.79 -39.94 52.21
CA LEU A 709 -13.72 -38.94 52.20
C LEU A 709 -12.72 -39.06 51.03
N PRO A 710 -12.18 -40.25 50.68
CA PRO A 710 -11.26 -40.37 49.54
C PRO A 710 -11.90 -39.95 48.21
N THR A 711 -13.18 -40.27 48.01
CA THR A 711 -13.90 -39.88 46.79
C THR A 711 -14.15 -38.36 46.74
N LYS A 712 -14.45 -37.73 47.87
CA LYS A 712 -14.62 -36.27 47.96
C LYS A 712 -13.32 -35.53 47.66
N VAL A 713 -12.19 -36.00 48.18
CA VAL A 713 -10.86 -35.40 47.92
C VAL A 713 -10.45 -35.56 46.45
N THR A 714 -10.58 -36.76 45.86
CA THR A 714 -10.26 -36.98 44.44
C THR A 714 -11.13 -36.14 43.51
N ASN A 715 -12.42 -35.94 43.86
CA ASN A 715 -13.32 -35.08 43.10
C ASN A 715 -12.95 -33.59 43.16
N VAL A 716 -12.33 -33.14 44.26
CA VAL A 716 -11.77 -31.78 44.40
C VAL A 716 -10.55 -31.64 43.51
N LEU A 717 -9.59 -32.57 43.60
CA LEU A 717 -8.36 -32.53 42.79
C LEU A 717 -8.66 -32.56 41.28
N SER A 718 -9.56 -33.44 40.84
CA SER A 718 -9.99 -33.50 39.44
C SER A 718 -10.71 -32.24 38.97
N ALA A 719 -11.47 -31.57 39.84
CA ALA A 719 -12.12 -30.30 39.50
C ALA A 719 -11.10 -29.15 39.38
N ILE A 720 -10.07 -29.16 40.22
CA ILE A 720 -8.94 -28.22 40.13
C ILE A 720 -8.18 -28.44 38.82
N ASP A 721 -7.82 -29.69 38.47
CA ASP A 721 -7.13 -30.02 37.21
C ASP A 721 -7.92 -29.57 35.97
N ALA A 722 -9.24 -29.82 35.96
CA ALA A 722 -10.10 -29.39 34.86
C ALA A 722 -10.16 -27.86 34.74
N THR A 723 -10.11 -27.14 35.86
CA THR A 723 -10.12 -25.67 35.88
C THR A 723 -8.77 -25.11 35.42
N GLU A 724 -7.65 -25.68 35.89
CA GLU A 724 -6.29 -25.34 35.43
C GLU A 724 -6.14 -25.57 33.93
N TYR A 725 -6.64 -26.70 33.40
CA TYR A 725 -6.61 -27.02 31.97
C TYR A 725 -7.40 -26.01 31.12
N LEU A 726 -8.61 -25.65 31.56
CA LEU A 726 -9.45 -24.66 30.86
C LEU A 726 -8.80 -23.28 30.83
N ILE A 727 -8.18 -22.86 31.93
CA ILE A 727 -7.46 -21.59 32.00
C ILE A 727 -6.22 -21.65 31.09
N ALA A 728 -5.40 -22.69 31.23
CA ALA A 728 -4.15 -22.82 30.48
C ALA A 728 -4.36 -22.86 28.96
N ASN A 729 -5.46 -23.44 28.48
CA ASN A 729 -5.71 -23.56 27.04
C ASN A 729 -6.53 -22.39 26.47
N ASN A 730 -7.67 -22.04 27.08
CA ASN A 730 -8.58 -21.04 26.51
C ASN A 730 -8.07 -19.61 26.73
N ALA A 731 -7.57 -19.30 27.93
CA ALA A 731 -7.03 -17.96 28.19
C ALA A 731 -5.74 -17.73 27.39
N SER A 732 -4.87 -18.75 27.26
CA SER A 732 -3.66 -18.65 26.41
C SER A 732 -4.01 -18.39 24.95
N HIS A 733 -5.05 -19.04 24.42
CA HIS A 733 -5.50 -18.81 23.05
C HIS A 733 -5.99 -17.37 22.85
N VAL A 734 -6.86 -16.87 23.73
CA VAL A 734 -7.40 -15.50 23.67
C VAL A 734 -6.29 -14.46 23.79
N ILE A 735 -5.37 -14.64 24.75
CA ILE A 735 -4.23 -13.75 24.94
C ILE A 735 -3.32 -13.75 23.71
N LYS A 736 -2.99 -14.93 23.16
CA LYS A 736 -2.17 -15.04 21.96
C LYS A 736 -2.84 -14.35 20.77
N GLN A 737 -4.14 -14.56 20.57
CA GLN A 737 -4.90 -13.96 19.49
C GLN A 737 -4.96 -12.42 19.58
N GLU A 738 -5.25 -11.87 20.76
CA GLU A 738 -5.29 -10.41 20.95
C GLU A 738 -3.90 -9.78 20.90
N THR A 739 -2.87 -10.51 21.35
CA THR A 739 -1.47 -10.12 21.19
C THR A 739 -1.09 -10.07 19.72
N ASP A 740 -1.41 -11.10 18.93
CA ASP A 740 -1.12 -11.14 17.49
C ASP A 740 -1.80 -9.99 16.74
N LYS A 741 -3.05 -9.65 17.07
CA LYS A 741 -3.75 -8.49 16.49
C LYS A 741 -3.08 -7.16 16.85
N TYR A 742 -2.61 -7.01 18.09
CA TYR A 742 -1.88 -5.83 18.52
C TYR A 742 -0.53 -5.69 17.79
N VAL A 743 0.20 -6.79 17.65
CA VAL A 743 1.45 -6.87 16.88
C VAL A 743 1.22 -6.49 15.42
N GLN A 744 0.19 -7.05 14.78
CA GLN A 744 -0.18 -6.69 13.40
C GLN A 744 -0.51 -5.20 13.27
N SER A 745 -1.17 -4.60 14.26
CA SER A 745 -1.48 -3.17 14.27
C SER A 745 -0.21 -2.31 14.37
N VAL A 746 0.72 -2.68 15.25
CA VAL A 746 2.02 -1.99 15.42
C VAL A 746 2.86 -2.06 14.15
N VAL A 747 2.95 -3.24 13.54
CA VAL A 747 3.63 -3.46 12.26
C VAL A 747 2.94 -2.69 11.13
N GLY A 748 1.60 -2.64 11.15
CA GLY A 748 0.79 -1.93 10.16
C GLY A 748 1.11 -0.44 10.05
N TYR A 749 1.48 0.24 11.14
CA TYR A 749 1.89 1.64 11.09
C TYR A 749 3.17 1.86 10.28
N PHE A 750 4.15 0.96 10.40
CA PHE A 750 5.35 1.02 9.58
C PHE A 750 5.06 0.66 8.12
N THR A 751 4.19 -0.33 7.87
CA THR A 751 3.75 -0.67 6.52
C THR A 751 3.07 0.53 5.84
N GLN A 752 2.18 1.24 6.55
CA GLN A 752 1.55 2.45 6.05
C GLN A 752 2.57 3.53 5.67
N TYR A 753 3.56 3.79 6.54
CA TYR A 753 4.64 4.71 6.23
C TYR A 753 5.42 4.29 4.97
N THR A 754 5.75 3.00 4.83
CA THR A 754 6.51 2.52 3.67
C THR A 754 5.76 2.62 2.35
N GLU A 755 4.48 2.26 2.33
CA GLU A 755 3.67 2.40 1.11
C GLU A 755 3.42 3.87 0.78
N TRP A 756 3.22 4.73 1.79
CA TRP A 756 3.13 6.18 1.58
C TRP A 756 4.42 6.76 0.99
N VAL A 757 5.59 6.42 1.52
CA VAL A 757 6.88 6.87 0.97
C VAL A 757 7.08 6.38 -0.46
N LYS A 758 6.77 5.10 -0.73
CA LYS A 758 6.88 4.51 -2.07
C LYS A 758 5.95 5.21 -3.07
N HIS A 759 4.71 5.49 -2.70
CA HIS A 759 3.78 6.25 -3.53
C HIS A 759 4.33 7.66 -3.78
N SER A 760 4.70 8.36 -2.70
CA SER A 760 5.25 9.72 -2.75
C SER A 760 6.49 9.81 -3.65
N LEU A 761 7.43 8.86 -3.57
CA LEU A 761 8.60 8.82 -4.43
C LEU A 761 8.25 8.65 -5.91
N LYS A 762 7.20 7.88 -6.23
CA LYS A 762 6.80 7.61 -7.62
C LYS A 762 6.06 8.78 -8.26
N SER A 763 5.28 9.56 -7.51
CA SER A 763 4.38 10.58 -8.07
C SER A 763 4.60 12.01 -7.57
N GLU A 764 5.01 12.21 -6.32
CA GLU A 764 5.00 13.53 -5.67
C GLU A 764 6.39 14.13 -5.49
N VAL A 765 7.41 13.30 -5.25
CA VAL A 765 8.80 13.72 -5.04
C VAL A 765 9.53 13.86 -6.36
N ALA A 766 10.23 14.97 -6.53
CA ALA A 766 11.03 15.28 -7.71
C ALA A 766 10.23 15.10 -9.01
N GLN A 767 9.04 15.69 -9.08
CA GLN A 767 8.23 15.71 -10.30
C GLN A 767 9.05 16.24 -11.48
N CYS A 768 9.25 15.41 -12.50
CA CYS A 768 10.25 15.65 -13.54
C CYS A 768 9.72 16.34 -14.80
N LYS A 769 8.54 16.98 -14.73
CA LYS A 769 7.97 17.80 -15.81
C LYS A 769 8.92 18.85 -16.40
N PRO A 770 9.82 19.50 -15.65
CA PRO A 770 10.80 20.41 -16.24
C PRO A 770 11.72 19.74 -17.28
N ILE A 771 11.99 18.43 -17.14
CA ILE A 771 12.83 17.68 -18.09
C ILE A 771 12.10 17.48 -19.41
N SER A 772 10.81 17.08 -19.38
CA SER A 772 10.00 16.93 -20.60
C SER A 772 9.71 18.28 -21.25
N ASN A 773 9.46 19.33 -20.46
CA ASN A 773 9.25 20.69 -20.95
C ASN A 773 10.43 21.22 -21.76
N ILE A 774 11.68 20.85 -21.45
CA ILE A 774 12.85 21.24 -22.27
C ILE A 774 12.75 20.63 -23.66
N VAL A 775 12.43 19.34 -23.73
CA VAL A 775 12.32 18.61 -24.99
C VAL A 775 11.18 19.20 -25.83
N ASP A 776 10.03 19.45 -25.21
CA ASP A 776 8.88 20.09 -25.85
C ASP A 776 9.23 21.53 -26.30
N SER A 777 10.01 22.26 -25.50
CA SER A 777 10.46 23.61 -25.85
C SER A 777 11.44 23.62 -27.01
N LEU A 778 12.34 22.63 -27.10
CA LEU A 778 13.26 22.47 -28.22
C LEU A 778 12.50 22.13 -29.51
N GLU A 779 11.50 21.28 -29.42
CA GLU A 779 10.59 20.97 -30.52
C GLU A 779 9.84 22.22 -30.99
N ILE A 780 9.21 22.97 -30.08
CA ILE A 780 8.48 24.20 -30.40
C ILE A 780 9.40 25.24 -31.06
N VAL A 781 10.59 25.47 -30.49
CA VAL A 781 11.53 26.48 -31.00
C VAL A 781 12.11 26.06 -32.35
N GLY A 782 12.56 24.82 -32.46
CA GLY A 782 13.20 24.32 -33.69
C GLY A 782 12.20 24.15 -34.83
N CYS A 783 11.10 23.47 -34.57
CA CYS A 783 10.15 23.05 -35.59
C CYS A 783 9.06 24.11 -35.81
N SER A 784 8.32 24.46 -34.77
CA SER A 784 7.14 25.32 -34.91
C SER A 784 7.47 26.81 -35.14
N PHE A 785 8.60 27.30 -34.60
CA PHE A 785 8.98 28.71 -34.80
C PHE A 785 9.82 28.90 -36.07
N ILE A 786 10.83 28.06 -36.26
CA ILE A 786 11.83 28.24 -37.33
C ILE A 786 11.42 27.48 -38.59
N VAL A 787 11.27 26.15 -38.54
CA VAL A 787 11.05 25.32 -39.74
C VAL A 787 9.73 25.66 -40.43
N ASP A 788 8.62 25.71 -39.69
CA ASP A 788 7.30 26.06 -40.23
C ASP A 788 7.26 27.42 -40.94
N SER A 789 8.08 28.37 -40.46
CA SER A 789 8.16 29.71 -41.03
C SER A 789 9.13 29.78 -42.23
N VAL A 790 10.16 28.93 -42.29
CA VAL A 790 11.19 28.91 -43.35
C VAL A 790 10.76 28.11 -44.58
N VAL A 791 10.02 27.00 -44.41
CA VAL A 791 9.53 26.18 -45.54
C VAL A 791 8.50 26.94 -46.40
N ARG A 792 8.10 28.13 -45.97
CA ARG A 792 6.99 28.90 -46.52
C ARG A 792 7.39 29.95 -47.57
N GLU A 793 8.43 29.71 -48.34
CA GLU A 793 8.63 30.44 -49.60
C GLU A 793 7.79 29.77 -50.71
N PRO A 794 6.88 30.49 -51.39
CA PRO A 794 5.85 29.85 -52.20
C PRO A 794 6.42 29.25 -53.51
N GLY A 795 6.68 27.94 -53.47
CA GLY A 795 6.69 27.06 -54.65
C GLY A 795 5.28 26.48 -54.84
N GLY A 796 4.62 26.81 -55.95
CA GLY A 796 3.20 26.52 -56.15
C GLY A 796 2.86 25.04 -56.30
N CYS A 797 1.67 24.67 -55.79
CA CYS A 797 0.76 23.71 -56.41
C CYS A 797 -0.63 23.82 -55.76
N SER A 798 -1.58 24.43 -56.47
CA SER A 798 -3.01 24.37 -56.15
C SER A 798 -3.56 23.02 -56.62
N GLY A 799 -3.54 22.02 -55.73
CA GLY A 799 -4.32 20.80 -55.90
C GLY A 799 -5.74 21.03 -55.36
N ARG A 800 -6.75 20.79 -56.22
CA ARG A 800 -8.18 20.84 -55.89
C ARG A 800 -8.49 20.06 -54.61
N GLU A 801 -9.42 20.61 -53.83
CA GLU A 801 -10.17 19.89 -52.79
C GLU A 801 -10.64 18.52 -53.29
N LEU A 802 -10.08 17.48 -52.70
CA LEU A 802 -10.73 16.19 -52.56
C LEU A 802 -10.94 15.99 -51.06
N THR A 803 -12.13 16.40 -50.61
CA THR A 803 -12.69 15.97 -49.33
C THR A 803 -12.72 14.45 -49.30
N GLN A 804 -12.01 13.85 -48.34
CA GLN A 804 -12.27 12.49 -47.88
C GLN A 804 -12.77 12.54 -46.43
N PRO A 805 -13.78 11.72 -46.08
CA PRO A 805 -14.50 11.82 -44.81
C PRO A 805 -13.69 11.19 -43.67
N GLY A 806 -13.87 11.75 -42.48
CA GLY A 806 -13.18 11.36 -41.26
C GLY A 806 -13.29 9.87 -40.95
N ILE A 807 -12.16 9.29 -40.53
CA ILE A 807 -12.11 7.96 -39.95
C ILE A 807 -11.80 8.15 -38.46
N LEU A 808 -12.83 7.88 -37.67
CA LEU A 808 -12.83 7.74 -36.23
C LEU A 808 -11.82 6.66 -35.81
N HIS A 809 -11.08 6.91 -34.74
CA HIS A 809 -10.22 5.94 -34.07
C HIS A 809 -10.94 4.60 -33.80
N HIS A 810 -10.38 3.49 -34.27
CA HIS A 810 -10.66 2.15 -33.72
C HIS A 810 -9.36 1.46 -33.30
N ARG A 811 -9.38 0.97 -32.06
CA ARG A 811 -8.38 0.15 -31.36
C ARG A 811 -8.07 -1.14 -32.15
N PRO A 812 -6.82 -1.66 -32.16
CA PRO A 812 -6.48 -2.86 -32.90
C PRO A 812 -6.74 -4.10 -32.06
N ASP A 813 -7.51 -5.04 -32.59
CA ASP A 813 -7.42 -6.45 -32.24
C ASP A 813 -7.81 -7.29 -33.46
N THR A 814 -7.19 -8.46 -33.57
CA THR A 814 -7.40 -9.58 -34.49
C THR A 814 -6.78 -9.56 -35.90
N GLU A 815 -5.95 -10.60 -36.09
CA GLU A 815 -5.22 -11.10 -37.25
C GLU A 815 -6.04 -11.34 -38.53
N ASN A 816 -5.32 -11.21 -39.66
CA ASN A 816 -5.36 -12.00 -40.89
C ASN A 816 -6.70 -12.31 -41.61
N ILE A 817 -6.64 -12.09 -42.93
CA ILE A 817 -7.55 -12.48 -44.04
C ILE A 817 -8.21 -11.24 -44.65
N LEU A 818 -7.60 -10.68 -45.71
CA LEU A 818 -8.25 -9.99 -46.85
C LEU A 818 -7.19 -9.42 -47.82
N THR A 819 -6.35 -10.28 -48.38
CA THR A 819 -5.48 -9.97 -49.53
C THR A 819 -5.98 -10.71 -50.77
N GLU A 820 -7.17 -10.37 -51.29
CA GLU A 820 -7.54 -10.81 -52.64
C GLU A 820 -8.63 -9.98 -53.36
N THR A 821 -9.35 -9.08 -52.67
CA THR A 821 -10.48 -8.36 -53.28
C THR A 821 -10.17 -6.98 -53.87
N ARG A 822 -8.93 -6.48 -53.77
CA ARG A 822 -8.57 -5.12 -54.26
C ARG A 822 -8.07 -5.07 -55.71
N ALA A 823 -7.73 -6.22 -56.31
CA ALA A 823 -7.18 -6.28 -57.67
C ALA A 823 -8.26 -6.22 -58.77
N HIS A 824 -9.50 -6.67 -58.51
CA HIS A 824 -10.56 -6.73 -59.52
C HIS A 824 -11.31 -5.42 -59.76
N THR A 825 -11.22 -4.44 -58.85
CA THR A 825 -11.89 -3.14 -58.98
C THR A 825 -11.05 -2.11 -59.74
N LEU A 826 -9.72 -2.24 -59.76
CA LEU A 826 -8.83 -1.32 -60.48
C LEU A 826 -8.89 -1.51 -62.01
N HIS A 827 -9.11 -2.75 -62.48
CA HIS A 827 -9.17 -3.07 -63.91
C HIS A 827 -10.46 -2.59 -64.60
N ARG A 828 -11.54 -2.38 -63.82
CA ARG A 828 -12.85 -1.94 -64.34
C ARG A 828 -12.96 -0.41 -64.47
N TRP A 829 -12.06 0.35 -63.81
CA TRP A 829 -11.98 1.81 -63.92
C TRP A 829 -11.10 2.29 -65.08
N THR A 830 -10.03 1.55 -65.43
CA THR A 830 -9.15 1.89 -66.56
C THR A 830 -9.80 1.68 -67.92
N GLN A 831 -10.75 0.75 -68.06
CA GLN A 831 -11.50 0.55 -69.33
C GLN A 831 -12.58 1.60 -69.60
N ARG A 832 -13.13 2.28 -68.58
CA ARG A 832 -14.15 3.33 -68.79
C ARG A 832 -13.57 4.70 -69.14
N MET A 833 -12.30 4.95 -68.84
CA MET A 833 -11.65 6.25 -69.11
C MET A 833 -11.19 6.40 -70.58
N PHE A 834 -11.07 5.30 -71.35
CA PHE A 834 -10.66 5.33 -72.76
C PHE A 834 -11.82 5.43 -73.78
N SER A 835 -13.09 5.49 -73.35
CA SER A 835 -14.26 5.52 -74.24
C SER A 835 -14.89 6.91 -74.43
N MET A 836 -14.35 7.98 -73.83
CA MET A 836 -14.90 9.35 -73.93
C MET A 836 -13.96 10.32 -74.67
N SER A 837 -13.31 9.83 -75.73
CA SER A 837 -12.62 10.64 -76.74
C SER A 837 -13.19 10.32 -78.13
N LYS A 838 -14.46 10.63 -78.33
CA LYS A 838 -15.13 10.82 -79.63
C LYS A 838 -16.50 11.44 -79.35
N TYR A 839 -16.53 12.76 -79.17
CA TYR A 839 -17.54 13.71 -79.65
C TYR A 839 -17.07 15.13 -79.30
#